data_AF-A0A7X8DKM0-F1
#
_entry.id   AF-A0A7X8DKM0-F1
#
_cell.length_a   1.000
_cell.length_b   1.000
_cell.length_c   1.000
_cell.angle_alpha   90.00
_cell.angle_beta   90.00
_cell.angle_gamma   90.00
#
_symmetry.space_group_name_H-M   'P 1'
#
loop_
_entity.id
_entity.type
_entity.pdbx_description
1 polymer ?
#
loop_
_entity_poly.entity_id
_entity_poly.type
_entity_poly.pdbx_seq_one_letter_code
_entity_poly.pdbx_strand_id
1 'polypeptide(L)'
;DIIQLDDLAQLLIDSGYERESMVEGVGQFSIRGGIVDFFAPGNDNAYRIELFDDEVDSIRVFDTETQRSLDMLQSVHTVPVREVLILEDFRGDVIEGINDSLEKATRNLDRDSALRQNLEEKFMDYIEGLSEGLHISNMDMLIPYIRDEYLSSILEYLQSDSMIVLDEPRRIEQRVGDIEEQFIFQYSQLLERGEVLPQHEDITYGYPHIMNMYNNRIVMTNTALLGDSAGIKPKTIIKFSSRPMQSFHNNLEFLKEELDHYIYRGYRIIIFSGTEQRGRKLMEALEDLGIRSTYVADPHRDIGTGQIFITAGSIGAGFEYMDIKFAFIGEREIYRSVRGRARKPKARTKGDMVTTAELNPGDYVVHENHGIGLYEGTEQLDIQGIKKDYLTINYQGNDKLYVPVDQLDLLQRYIGSETDRPKINRLSSPEWIRTKQRVKKAVEDMAKDLLELYAKRENLKGFAFSKDALWQGQFEDTFPYEETDSQIRSVGEIKRDMERDKPMDRLLCGDVGYGKTEVALRAAFKAIMDGKQVAFLVPTTILAQQHYSTIIDRFADFPITVGMLSRFRTAREQEETTDGLQKGIVDIVVGTHRLLSKDIVFKDLGLLIVDEEQRFGVKHKETLKQMKENVDVLTLTATPIPRTLHMSLTGVRDMSTIDEPPEDRYPVQTYVMEFNEHMVREAALKEIGRDGQIYFVYNRVRTIDRMASRLKKLIPEARIAVAHGQMGERELEKVMVDFIENKYDMLVCTTIIETGLDIQNVNTMFIYDADRMGLAQLYQLRGRIGRTNRVAYAYFTYDRDKVLTEVAEKRLRAIKDFTEFGSGFKIAMRDLEIRGSGNLLGVEQHGHIEAIGYDLYVKYLNQTVKRLRGEEVEEPVNTTIDLSVDGYIMEEYIGDQEQKIQIYKKIAAINDGDDYSELLDELVDRFGDVPREVQNLMDISYIKNRASIYRVNNIVQVDDMITLEFASMECITPDLINYLSMEYGRKLYFDLSNTPCFKYRFRGDVISNLKILIERIGAFCSKAAEE
;
A
#
# COMPACT_ATOMS: atom_id res chain seq x y z
N ASP A 1 -12.69 31.40 17.31
CA ASP A 1 -14.00 30.82 17.68
C ASP A 1 -13.91 30.17 19.04
N ILE A 2 -14.99 30.19 19.83
CA ILE A 2 -15.04 29.50 21.13
C ILE A 2 -15.72 28.14 20.93
N ILE A 3 -15.07 27.06 21.34
CA ILE A 3 -15.50 25.69 21.19
C ILE A 3 -15.57 25.02 22.56
N GLN A 4 -16.75 24.52 22.92
CA GLN A 4 -16.92 23.60 24.05
C GLN A 4 -16.69 22.17 23.56
N LEU A 5 -15.69 21.49 24.12
CA LEU A 5 -15.22 20.18 23.65
C LEU A 5 -16.31 19.10 23.69
N ASP A 6 -17.11 19.07 24.75
CA ASP A 6 -18.18 18.07 24.90
C ASP A 6 -19.30 18.28 23.86
N ASP A 7 -19.67 19.52 23.59
CA ASP A 7 -20.67 19.87 22.58
C ASP A 7 -20.15 19.53 21.16
N LEU A 8 -18.88 19.81 20.89
CA LEU A 8 -18.26 19.46 19.60
C LEU A 8 -18.16 17.93 19.43
N ALA A 9 -17.79 17.20 20.48
CA ALA A 9 -17.72 15.75 20.44
C ALA A 9 -19.10 15.14 20.13
N GLN A 10 -20.15 15.62 20.80
CA GLN A 10 -21.51 15.16 20.56
C GLN A 10 -21.96 15.49 19.13
N LEU A 11 -21.70 16.70 18.64
CA LEU A 11 -22.02 17.11 17.28
C LEU A 11 -21.34 16.23 16.22
N LEU A 12 -20.06 15.87 16.43
CA LEU A 12 -19.32 14.98 15.53
C LEU A 12 -19.91 13.56 15.53
N ILE A 13 -20.25 13.03 16.71
CA ILE A 13 -20.91 11.72 16.86
C ILE A 13 -22.27 11.71 16.16
N ASP A 14 -23.08 12.75 16.38
CA ASP A 14 -24.40 12.91 15.75
C ASP A 14 -24.29 13.08 14.23
N SER A 15 -23.17 13.61 13.75
CA SER A 15 -22.81 13.71 12.33
C SER A 15 -22.26 12.41 11.73
N GLY A 16 -22.16 11.34 12.53
CA GLY A 16 -21.73 10.01 12.12
C GLY A 16 -20.21 9.77 12.19
N TYR A 17 -19.44 10.65 12.85
CA TYR A 17 -18.02 10.42 13.08
C TYR A 17 -17.79 9.41 14.21
N GLU A 18 -16.73 8.62 14.09
CA GLU A 18 -16.29 7.65 15.09
C GLU A 18 -15.20 8.24 15.96
N ARG A 19 -15.38 8.17 17.29
CA ARG A 19 -14.40 8.67 18.25
C ARG A 19 -13.32 7.60 18.46
N GLU A 20 -12.10 7.96 18.13
CA GLU A 20 -10.92 7.09 18.25
C GLU A 20 -9.83 7.75 19.12
N SER A 21 -8.85 6.95 19.54
CA SER A 21 -7.65 7.46 20.22
C SER A 21 -6.71 8.21 19.26
N MET A 22 -6.77 7.87 17.97
CA MET A 22 -5.98 8.47 16.90
C MET A 22 -6.77 8.43 15.60
N VAL A 23 -6.65 9.49 14.80
CA VAL A 23 -7.30 9.58 13.50
C VAL A 23 -6.41 8.96 12.44
N GLU A 24 -6.84 7.83 11.88
CA GLU A 24 -6.13 7.11 10.81
C GLU A 24 -6.89 7.16 9.49
N GLY A 25 -8.22 7.31 9.53
CA GLY A 25 -9.09 7.25 8.36
C GLY A 25 -10.21 8.28 8.36
N VAL A 26 -10.85 8.41 7.19
CA VAL A 26 -11.99 9.31 6.97
C VAL A 26 -13.16 8.94 7.88
N GLY A 27 -13.80 9.95 8.47
CA GLY A 27 -14.93 9.80 9.38
C GLY A 27 -14.53 9.56 10.84
N GLN A 28 -13.24 9.61 11.17
CA GLN A 28 -12.76 9.49 12.55
C GLN A 28 -12.45 10.85 13.16
N PHE A 29 -12.56 10.95 14.48
CA PHE A 29 -12.08 12.08 15.26
C PHE A 29 -11.46 11.65 16.59
N SER A 30 -10.56 12.47 17.13
CA SER A 30 -9.96 12.29 18.45
C SER A 30 -9.90 13.62 19.19
N ILE A 31 -10.04 13.59 20.51
CA ILE A 31 -9.91 14.75 21.38
C ILE A 31 -8.89 14.44 22.46
N ARG A 32 -7.83 15.24 22.54
CA ARG A 32 -6.67 15.06 23.42
C ARG A 32 -6.32 16.40 24.07
N GLY A 33 -6.79 16.62 25.29
CA GLY A 33 -6.62 17.92 25.96
C GLY A 33 -7.24 19.04 25.13
N GLY A 34 -6.44 20.05 24.78
CA GLY A 34 -6.84 21.15 23.89
C GLY A 34 -6.77 20.83 22.40
N ILE A 35 -6.40 19.61 21.99
CA ILE A 35 -6.23 19.24 20.58
C ILE A 35 -7.43 18.42 20.11
N VAL A 36 -8.01 18.81 18.98
CA VAL A 36 -9.09 18.07 18.29
C VAL A 36 -8.62 17.71 16.89
N ASP A 37 -8.46 16.41 16.63
CA ASP A 37 -8.15 15.91 15.29
C ASP A 37 -9.40 15.29 14.67
N PHE A 38 -9.66 15.53 13.39
CA PHE A 38 -10.72 14.85 12.66
C PHE A 38 -10.42 14.75 11.17
N PHE A 39 -11.01 13.75 10.51
CA PHE A 39 -10.89 13.58 9.07
C PHE A 39 -12.26 13.60 8.39
N ALA A 40 -12.60 14.74 7.78
CA ALA A 40 -13.88 14.92 7.12
C ALA A 40 -13.94 14.28 5.72
N PRO A 41 -15.08 13.70 5.31
CA PRO A 41 -15.26 13.17 3.96
C PRO A 41 -15.20 14.27 2.90
N GLY A 42 -14.65 13.93 1.73
CA GLY A 42 -14.50 14.86 0.60
C GLY A 42 -13.28 15.79 0.68
N ASN A 43 -12.54 15.74 1.80
CA ASN A 43 -11.28 16.46 1.97
C ASN A 43 -10.09 15.53 1.69
N ASP A 44 -9.01 16.09 1.15
CA ASP A 44 -7.81 15.30 0.79
C ASP A 44 -6.97 14.91 2.02
N ASN A 45 -7.10 15.62 3.14
CA ASN A 45 -6.29 15.43 4.36
C ASN A 45 -7.13 15.61 5.64
N ALA A 46 -6.58 15.15 6.77
CA ALA A 46 -7.14 15.35 8.09
C ALA A 46 -6.73 16.70 8.69
N TYR A 47 -7.47 17.16 9.70
CA TYR A 47 -7.32 18.48 10.32
C TYR A 47 -7.12 18.37 11.83
N ARG A 48 -6.21 19.20 12.34
CA ARG A 48 -5.89 19.38 13.75
C ARG A 48 -6.30 20.77 14.17
N ILE A 49 -7.17 20.87 15.17
CA ILE A 49 -7.55 22.13 15.82
C ILE A 49 -6.86 22.17 17.18
N GLU A 50 -6.10 23.22 17.42
CA GLU A 50 -5.45 23.49 18.70
C GLU A 50 -6.25 24.58 19.42
N LEU A 51 -6.68 24.28 20.64
CA LEU A 51 -7.44 25.17 21.51
C LEU A 51 -6.55 25.74 22.62
N PHE A 52 -6.69 27.02 22.89
CA PHE A 52 -6.22 27.68 24.09
C PHE A 52 -7.41 27.94 25.02
N ASP A 53 -7.53 27.12 26.06
CA ASP A 53 -8.71 27.07 26.95
C ASP A 53 -9.95 26.62 26.17
N ASP A 54 -10.83 27.53 25.75
CA ASP A 54 -11.98 27.28 24.89
C ASP A 54 -11.88 27.97 23.52
N GLU A 55 -10.81 28.74 23.24
CA GLU A 55 -10.64 29.48 22.00
C GLU A 55 -9.75 28.73 21.00
N VAL A 56 -10.16 28.66 19.74
CA VAL A 56 -9.32 28.11 18.65
C VAL A 56 -8.10 29.00 18.45
N ASP A 57 -6.92 28.44 18.74
CA ASP A 57 -5.62 29.08 18.53
C ASP A 57 -5.11 28.82 17.10
N SER A 58 -5.12 27.56 16.67
CA SER A 58 -4.66 27.20 15.32
C SER A 58 -5.47 26.06 14.68
N ILE A 59 -5.55 26.07 13.34
CA ILE A 59 -6.10 24.98 12.55
C ILE A 59 -5.02 24.57 11.55
N ARG A 60 -4.70 23.27 11.53
CA ARG A 60 -3.62 22.72 10.70
C ARG A 60 -4.12 21.53 9.92
N VAL A 61 -3.62 21.37 8.70
CA VAL A 61 -3.71 20.11 7.97
C VAL A 61 -2.64 19.19 8.54
N PHE A 62 -2.93 17.91 8.75
CA PHE A 62 -1.92 16.94 9.17
C PHE A 62 -2.01 15.64 8.36
N ASP A 63 -0.88 14.94 8.28
CA ASP A 63 -0.75 13.65 7.61
C ASP A 63 -1.13 12.52 8.58
N THR A 64 -2.07 11.64 8.20
CA THR A 64 -2.60 10.58 9.09
C THR A 64 -1.61 9.45 9.38
N GLU A 65 -0.56 9.26 8.55
CA GLU A 65 0.47 8.26 8.84
C GLU A 65 1.54 8.81 9.77
N THR A 66 2.04 10.02 9.49
CA THR A 66 3.10 10.62 10.32
C THR A 66 2.54 11.32 11.55
N GLN A 67 1.24 11.62 11.56
CA GLN A 67 0.54 12.43 12.58
C GLN A 67 1.10 13.84 12.75
N ARG A 68 1.80 14.34 11.72
CA ARG A 68 2.48 15.65 11.74
C ARG A 68 1.73 16.69 10.93
N SER A 69 1.68 17.91 11.45
CA SER A 69 1.13 19.07 10.77
C SER A 69 1.90 19.43 9.51
N LEU A 70 1.18 19.92 8.50
CA LEU A 70 1.67 20.31 7.18
C LEU A 70 1.52 21.82 6.98
N ASP A 71 0.27 22.27 6.77
CA ASP A 71 -0.06 23.65 6.43
C ASP A 71 -1.08 24.23 7.43
N MET A 72 -1.00 25.53 7.70
CA MET A 72 -1.98 26.25 8.54
C MET A 72 -3.16 26.76 7.71
N LEU A 73 -4.36 26.69 8.30
CA LEU A 73 -5.61 27.17 7.72
C LEU A 73 -6.28 28.20 8.62
N GLN A 74 -7.08 29.08 8.00
CA GLN A 74 -7.89 30.05 8.75
C GLN A 74 -9.25 29.50 9.18
N SER A 75 -9.79 28.55 8.43
CA SER A 75 -11.06 27.91 8.71
C SER A 75 -11.12 26.53 8.06
N VAL A 76 -11.98 25.67 8.59
CA VAL A 76 -12.26 24.35 8.06
C VAL A 76 -13.77 24.16 7.99
N HIS A 77 -14.24 23.53 6.90
CA HIS A 77 -15.64 23.16 6.73
C HIS A 77 -15.74 21.64 6.75
N THR A 78 -16.63 21.12 7.59
CA THR A 78 -16.88 19.69 7.72
C THR A 78 -18.30 19.36 7.29
N VAL A 79 -18.47 18.17 6.73
CA VAL A 79 -19.78 17.60 6.40
C VAL A 79 -20.02 16.35 7.25
N PRO A 80 -21.28 15.94 7.44
CA PRO A 80 -21.58 14.65 8.02
C PRO A 80 -20.96 13.49 7.21
N VAL A 81 -20.65 12.40 7.90
CA VAL A 81 -20.08 11.19 7.28
C VAL A 81 -21.17 10.37 6.59
N ARG A 82 -22.43 10.57 6.96
CA ARG A 82 -23.58 9.78 6.51
C ARG A 82 -24.61 10.66 5.83
N GLU A 83 -25.29 10.09 4.84
CA GLU A 83 -26.35 10.75 4.09
C GLU A 83 -27.67 10.83 4.87
N VAL A 84 -27.91 9.88 5.78
CA VAL A 84 -29.11 9.82 6.63
C VAL A 84 -28.70 9.81 8.11
N LEU A 85 -29.20 10.80 8.86
CA LEU A 85 -28.97 10.94 10.31
C LEU A 85 -30.33 10.89 11.04
N ILE A 86 -30.52 9.89 11.90
CA ILE A 86 -31.70 9.81 12.77
C ILE A 86 -31.32 10.36 14.15
N LEU A 87 -31.53 11.66 14.33
CA LEU A 87 -31.30 12.35 15.59
C LEU A 87 -32.23 11.82 16.69
N GLU A 88 -31.80 11.94 17.94
CA GLU A 88 -32.49 11.38 19.11
C GLU A 88 -33.98 11.76 19.17
N ASP A 89 -34.29 13.03 18.89
CA ASP A 89 -35.65 13.58 18.90
C ASP A 89 -36.60 12.90 17.89
N PHE A 90 -36.09 12.29 16.82
CA PHE A 90 -36.90 11.67 15.76
C PHE A 90 -36.92 10.14 15.81
N ARG A 91 -36.13 9.52 16.69
CA ARG A 91 -36.09 8.04 16.82
C ARG A 91 -37.45 7.48 17.21
N GLY A 92 -38.16 8.16 18.12
CA GLY A 92 -39.49 7.76 18.57
C GLY A 92 -40.50 7.67 17.43
N ASP A 93 -40.55 8.69 16.57
CA ASP A 93 -41.46 8.75 15.41
C ASP A 93 -41.16 7.61 14.42
N VAL A 94 -39.88 7.35 14.14
CA VAL A 94 -39.45 6.27 13.23
C VAL A 94 -39.82 4.90 13.80
N ILE A 95 -39.56 4.68 15.10
CA ILE A 95 -39.91 3.43 15.79
C ILE A 95 -41.43 3.21 15.78
N GLU A 96 -42.25 4.25 16.00
CA GLU A 96 -43.70 4.15 15.93
C GLU A 96 -44.17 3.77 14.51
N GLY A 97 -43.58 4.38 13.47
CA GLY A 97 -43.87 4.08 12.06
C GLY A 97 -43.54 2.63 11.67
N ILE A 98 -42.41 2.11 12.13
CA ILE A 98 -42.02 0.70 11.94
C ILE A 98 -43.04 -0.21 12.64
N ASN A 99 -43.38 0.07 13.90
CA ASN A 99 -44.31 -0.75 14.68
C ASN A 99 -45.71 -0.82 14.05
N ASP A 100 -46.28 0.31 13.62
CA ASP A 100 -47.58 0.34 12.94
C ASP A 100 -47.56 -0.47 11.62
N SER A 101 -46.46 -0.37 10.87
CA SER A 101 -46.29 -1.10 9.61
C SER A 101 -46.13 -2.60 9.83
N LEU A 102 -45.35 -2.99 10.85
CA LEU A 102 -45.17 -4.37 11.27
C LEU A 102 -46.49 -4.98 11.78
N GLU A 103 -47.27 -4.24 12.57
CA GLU A 103 -48.58 -4.69 13.06
C GLU A 103 -49.53 -4.93 11.88
N LYS A 104 -49.59 -4.00 10.91
CA LYS A 104 -50.42 -4.14 9.71
C LYS A 104 -50.04 -5.35 8.86
N ALA A 105 -48.74 -5.58 8.66
CA ALA A 105 -48.24 -6.71 7.87
C ALA A 105 -48.50 -8.07 8.54
N THR A 106 -48.43 -8.13 9.88
CA THR A 106 -48.57 -9.37 10.65
C THR A 106 -50.00 -9.67 11.10
N ARG A 107 -50.93 -8.71 11.04
CA ARG A 107 -52.32 -8.85 11.51
C ARG A 107 -53.08 -10.04 10.93
N ASN A 108 -52.84 -10.37 9.66
CA ASN A 108 -53.51 -11.46 8.95
C ASN A 108 -52.65 -12.73 8.80
N LEU A 109 -51.47 -12.78 9.44
CA LEU A 109 -50.56 -13.92 9.39
C LEU A 109 -50.69 -14.78 10.65
N ASP A 110 -50.72 -16.11 10.47
CA ASP A 110 -50.70 -17.07 11.58
C ASP A 110 -49.45 -16.87 12.45
N ARG A 111 -49.61 -17.07 13.77
CA ARG A 111 -48.51 -16.90 14.74
C ARG A 111 -47.31 -17.83 14.49
N ASP A 112 -47.55 -19.00 13.90
CA ASP A 112 -46.51 -19.99 13.57
C ASP A 112 -45.99 -19.86 12.12
N SER A 113 -46.41 -18.82 11.39
CA SER A 113 -45.92 -18.57 10.03
C SER A 113 -44.44 -18.16 10.07
N ALA A 114 -43.60 -18.87 9.31
CA ALA A 114 -42.20 -18.49 9.13
C ALA A 114 -42.04 -17.04 8.62
N LEU A 115 -42.98 -16.57 7.80
CA LEU A 115 -42.99 -15.19 7.30
C LEU A 115 -43.14 -14.16 8.43
N ARG A 116 -44.01 -14.46 9.40
CA ARG A 116 -44.28 -13.56 10.53
C ARG A 116 -43.09 -13.52 11.48
N GLN A 117 -42.50 -14.68 11.77
CA GLN A 117 -41.31 -14.78 12.63
C GLN A 117 -40.13 -14.00 12.03
N ASN A 118 -39.87 -14.18 10.73
CA ASN A 118 -38.81 -13.46 10.04
C ASN A 118 -39.01 -11.92 10.08
N LEU A 119 -40.24 -11.45 9.86
CA LEU A 119 -40.56 -10.01 9.93
C LEU A 119 -40.37 -9.46 11.35
N GLU A 120 -40.90 -10.14 12.36
CA GLU A 120 -40.78 -9.72 13.75
C GLU A 120 -39.31 -9.71 14.20
N GLU A 121 -38.54 -10.78 13.95
CA GLU A 121 -37.11 -10.85 14.27
C GLU A 121 -36.32 -9.73 13.58
N LYS A 122 -36.47 -9.59 12.26
CA LYS A 122 -35.71 -8.61 11.48
C LYS A 122 -36.00 -7.18 11.92
N PHE A 123 -37.27 -6.77 12.07
CA PHE A 123 -37.61 -5.39 12.42
C PHE A 123 -37.44 -5.07 13.90
N MET A 124 -37.46 -6.08 14.79
CA MET A 124 -37.08 -5.89 16.19
C MET A 124 -35.61 -5.48 16.31
N ASP A 125 -34.70 -6.06 15.52
CA ASP A 125 -33.28 -5.64 15.51
C ASP A 125 -33.13 -4.15 15.15
N TYR A 126 -33.91 -3.62 14.21
CA TYR A 126 -33.90 -2.19 13.87
C TYR A 126 -34.49 -1.32 14.98
N ILE A 127 -35.57 -1.78 15.63
CA ILE A 127 -36.20 -1.06 16.75
C ILE A 127 -35.26 -0.99 17.95
N GLU A 128 -34.63 -2.12 18.30
CA GLU A 128 -33.62 -2.18 19.37
C GLU A 128 -32.42 -1.29 19.03
N GLY A 129 -31.91 -1.39 17.79
CA GLY A 129 -30.82 -0.55 17.32
C GLY A 129 -31.13 0.95 17.39
N LEU A 130 -32.33 1.38 16.98
CA LEU A 130 -32.78 2.77 17.12
C LEU A 130 -32.92 3.18 18.58
N SER A 131 -33.48 2.31 19.43
CA SER A 131 -33.71 2.60 20.85
C SER A 131 -32.41 2.77 21.63
N GLU A 132 -31.40 1.97 21.32
CA GLU A 132 -30.08 2.00 21.95
C GLU A 132 -29.11 3.00 21.29
N GLY A 133 -29.52 3.61 20.16
CA GLY A 133 -28.66 4.50 19.38
C GLY A 133 -27.50 3.79 18.69
N LEU A 134 -27.65 2.50 18.42
CA LEU A 134 -26.66 1.69 17.73
C LEU A 134 -26.62 1.99 16.23
N HIS A 135 -25.50 1.62 15.61
CA HIS A 135 -25.31 1.74 14.17
C HIS A 135 -26.22 0.78 13.38
N ILE A 136 -26.99 1.34 12.46
CA ILE A 136 -27.84 0.57 11.53
C ILE A 136 -27.18 0.56 10.16
N SER A 137 -26.81 -0.63 9.69
CA SER A 137 -26.04 -0.77 8.44
C SER A 137 -26.88 -0.56 7.17
N ASN A 138 -28.19 -0.85 7.23
CA ASN A 138 -29.08 -0.75 6.07
C ASN A 138 -30.13 0.36 6.27
N MET A 139 -29.72 1.61 6.04
CA MET A 139 -30.56 2.78 6.27
C MET A 139 -31.78 2.86 5.34
N ASP A 140 -31.74 2.18 4.18
CA ASP A 140 -32.86 2.13 3.23
C ASP A 140 -34.14 1.57 3.88
N MET A 141 -33.99 0.74 4.92
CA MET A 141 -35.09 0.18 5.70
C MET A 141 -35.80 1.21 6.58
N LEU A 142 -35.18 2.37 6.79
CA LEU A 142 -35.72 3.45 7.62
C LEU A 142 -36.38 4.55 6.78
N ILE A 143 -35.99 4.69 5.50
CA ILE A 143 -36.46 5.76 4.60
C ILE A 143 -37.98 5.92 4.58
N PRO A 144 -38.82 4.85 4.48
CA PRO A 144 -40.28 4.99 4.45
C PRO A 144 -40.90 5.61 5.71
N TYR A 145 -40.14 5.65 6.81
CA TYR A 145 -40.59 6.13 8.12
C TYR A 145 -40.01 7.52 8.44
N ILE A 146 -39.20 8.08 7.56
CA ILE A 146 -38.73 9.47 7.64
C ILE A 146 -39.81 10.36 7.03
N ARG A 147 -40.08 11.52 7.67
CA ARG A 147 -41.07 12.48 7.17
C ARG A 147 -40.61 13.07 5.83
N ASP A 148 -41.50 13.15 4.86
CA ASP A 148 -41.23 13.64 3.49
C ASP A 148 -40.53 15.01 3.44
N GLU A 149 -40.73 15.88 4.44
CA GLU A 149 -40.08 17.20 4.51
C GLU A 149 -38.54 17.14 4.67
N TYR A 150 -37.98 16.00 5.09
CA TYR A 150 -36.54 15.76 5.19
C TYR A 150 -35.99 14.94 4.02
N LEU A 151 -36.84 14.45 3.14
CA LEU A 151 -36.43 13.74 1.93
C LEU A 151 -36.38 14.73 0.77
N SER A 152 -35.31 14.67 -0.03
CA SER A 152 -35.14 15.57 -1.17
C SER A 152 -34.55 14.85 -2.36
N SER A 153 -34.89 15.32 -3.55
CA SER A 153 -34.32 14.85 -4.81
C SER A 153 -33.14 15.72 -5.22
N ILE A 154 -32.16 15.14 -5.93
CA ILE A 154 -31.02 15.88 -6.49
C ILE A 154 -31.45 17.08 -7.37
N LEU A 155 -32.64 17.01 -7.98
CA LEU A 155 -33.18 18.10 -8.79
C LEU A 155 -33.61 19.32 -7.95
N GLU A 156 -33.90 19.15 -6.67
CA GLU A 156 -34.29 20.25 -5.76
C GLU A 156 -33.10 21.07 -5.29
N TYR A 157 -31.90 20.47 -5.25
CA TYR A 157 -30.64 21.17 -5.00
C TYR A 157 -30.24 22.11 -6.15
N LEU A 158 -30.85 21.97 -7.33
CA LEU A 158 -30.59 22.83 -8.49
C LEU A 158 -31.34 24.17 -8.38
N GLN A 159 -30.64 25.28 -8.59
CA GLN A 159 -31.21 26.63 -8.68
C GLN A 159 -32.38 26.71 -9.67
N SER A 160 -33.35 27.59 -9.44
CA SER A 160 -34.62 27.64 -10.20
C SER A 160 -34.44 27.98 -11.70
N ASP A 161 -33.35 28.64 -12.07
CA ASP A 161 -32.97 28.99 -13.44
C ASP A 161 -32.02 27.97 -14.10
N SER A 162 -31.69 26.87 -13.41
CA SER A 162 -30.83 25.82 -13.94
C SER A 162 -31.43 25.18 -15.20
N MET A 163 -30.60 25.04 -16.23
CA MET A 163 -30.93 24.30 -17.44
C MET A 163 -30.61 22.81 -17.26
N ILE A 164 -31.53 21.94 -17.63
CA ILE A 164 -31.35 20.48 -17.55
C ILE A 164 -31.08 19.94 -18.95
N VAL A 165 -29.96 19.24 -19.10
CA VAL A 165 -29.56 18.61 -20.37
C VAL A 165 -29.74 17.10 -20.24
N LEU A 166 -30.61 16.53 -21.08
CA LEU A 166 -30.84 15.08 -21.16
C LEU A 166 -30.15 14.53 -22.40
N ASP A 167 -29.13 13.70 -22.20
CA ASP A 167 -28.42 13.01 -23.29
C ASP A 167 -29.08 11.66 -23.58
N GLU A 168 -29.54 11.48 -24.82
CA GLU A 168 -30.29 10.31 -25.30
C GLU A 168 -31.47 9.92 -24.38
N PRO A 169 -32.53 10.75 -24.27
CA PRO A 169 -33.62 10.54 -23.31
C PRO A 169 -34.35 9.19 -23.44
N ARG A 170 -34.38 8.58 -24.63
CA ARG A 170 -34.93 7.23 -24.82
C ARG A 170 -34.10 6.15 -24.12
N ARG A 171 -32.77 6.29 -24.12
CA ARG A 171 -31.89 5.38 -23.39
C ARG A 171 -32.05 5.55 -21.89
N ILE A 172 -32.28 6.78 -21.44
CA ILE A 172 -32.62 7.07 -20.04
C ILE A 172 -33.92 6.35 -19.66
N GLU A 173 -34.99 6.54 -20.43
CA GLU A 173 -36.29 5.89 -20.19
C GLU A 173 -36.18 4.35 -20.16
N GLN A 174 -35.49 3.76 -21.15
CA GLN A 174 -35.24 2.32 -21.17
C GLN A 174 -34.46 1.86 -19.93
N ARG A 175 -33.40 2.59 -19.56
CA ARG A 175 -32.56 2.24 -18.41
C ARG A 175 -33.33 2.34 -17.10
N VAL A 176 -34.22 3.33 -16.97
CA VAL A 176 -35.08 3.48 -15.80
C VAL A 176 -36.08 2.32 -15.73
N GLY A 177 -36.70 1.93 -16.85
CA GLY A 177 -37.56 0.75 -16.91
C GLY A 177 -36.84 -0.54 -16.48
N ASP A 178 -35.61 -0.76 -16.97
CA ASP A 178 -34.81 -1.92 -16.55
C ASP A 178 -34.52 -1.91 -15.03
N ILE A 179 -34.28 -0.73 -14.44
CA ILE A 179 -34.04 -0.57 -13.00
C ILE A 179 -35.33 -0.83 -12.20
N GLU A 180 -36.46 -0.28 -12.64
CA GLU A 180 -37.77 -0.48 -12.00
C GLU A 180 -38.17 -1.96 -12.02
N GLU A 181 -38.01 -2.66 -13.16
CA GLU A 181 -38.30 -4.10 -13.26
C GLU A 181 -37.40 -4.93 -12.32
N GLN A 182 -36.10 -4.61 -12.25
CA GLN A 182 -35.17 -5.27 -11.33
C GLN A 182 -35.54 -5.03 -9.88
N PHE A 183 -35.88 -3.79 -9.52
CA PHE A 183 -36.29 -3.41 -8.19
C PHE A 183 -37.56 -4.15 -7.76
N ILE A 184 -38.62 -4.13 -8.57
CA ILE A 184 -39.89 -4.81 -8.27
C ILE A 184 -39.66 -6.32 -8.09
N PHE A 185 -38.82 -6.92 -8.94
CA PHE A 185 -38.50 -8.35 -8.84
C PHE A 185 -37.78 -8.67 -7.52
N GLN A 186 -36.78 -7.89 -7.15
CA GLN A 186 -36.02 -8.07 -5.90
C GLN A 186 -36.90 -7.81 -4.67
N TYR A 187 -37.65 -6.71 -4.68
CA TYR A 187 -38.60 -6.34 -3.63
C TYR A 187 -39.63 -7.45 -3.40
N SER A 188 -40.22 -8.01 -4.47
CA SER A 188 -41.18 -9.11 -4.36
C SER A 188 -40.58 -10.33 -3.67
N GLN A 189 -39.33 -10.70 -4.00
CA GLN A 189 -38.65 -11.83 -3.35
C GLN A 189 -38.37 -11.58 -1.87
N LEU A 190 -37.96 -10.36 -1.51
CA LEU A 190 -37.71 -9.98 -0.13
C LEU A 190 -39.00 -9.93 0.68
N LEU A 191 -40.09 -9.43 0.07
CA LEU A 191 -41.41 -9.38 0.69
C LEU A 191 -41.95 -10.79 0.97
N GLU A 192 -41.80 -11.72 0.03
CA GLU A 192 -42.16 -13.14 0.20
C GLU A 192 -41.35 -13.86 1.29
N ARG A 193 -40.13 -13.38 1.59
CA ARG A 193 -39.26 -13.93 2.64
C ARG A 193 -39.46 -13.32 4.02
N GLY A 194 -40.24 -12.23 4.10
CA GLY A 194 -40.42 -11.48 5.33
C GLY A 194 -39.21 -10.61 5.67
N GLU A 195 -38.47 -10.18 4.64
CA GLU A 195 -37.27 -9.37 4.78
C GLU A 195 -37.52 -7.87 4.61
N VAL A 196 -38.66 -7.47 4.04
CA VAL A 196 -39.10 -6.08 3.87
C VAL A 196 -40.60 -5.96 4.17
N LEU A 197 -41.04 -4.75 4.53
CA LEU A 197 -42.45 -4.40 4.70
C LEU A 197 -43.03 -3.76 3.43
N PRO A 198 -44.36 -3.80 3.23
CA PRO A 198 -45.02 -3.22 2.06
C PRO A 198 -44.60 -1.78 1.72
N GLN A 199 -44.40 -0.95 2.74
CA GLN A 199 -44.02 0.46 2.63
C GLN A 199 -42.66 0.69 1.94
N HIS A 200 -41.80 -0.33 1.82
CA HIS A 200 -40.52 -0.22 1.14
C HIS A 200 -40.64 -0.22 -0.39
N GLU A 201 -41.84 -0.38 -0.96
CA GLU A 201 -42.06 -0.23 -2.40
C GLU A 201 -41.74 1.21 -2.87
N ASP A 202 -42.00 2.21 -2.01
CA ASP A 202 -41.94 3.62 -2.34
C ASP A 202 -40.61 4.32 -1.93
N ILE A 203 -39.53 3.56 -1.72
CA ILE A 203 -38.23 4.16 -1.33
C ILE A 203 -37.55 4.96 -2.45
N THR A 204 -38.04 4.87 -3.69
CA THR A 204 -37.49 5.59 -4.84
C THR A 204 -38.54 6.46 -5.53
N TYR A 205 -38.10 7.57 -6.12
CA TYR A 205 -38.97 8.38 -6.97
C TYR A 205 -39.20 7.68 -8.31
N GLY A 206 -40.47 7.40 -8.63
CA GLY A 206 -40.84 6.90 -9.95
C GLY A 206 -40.51 7.90 -11.06
N TYR A 207 -40.19 7.38 -12.26
CA TYR A 207 -39.83 8.21 -13.41
C TYR A 207 -40.82 9.36 -13.72
N PRO A 208 -42.15 9.17 -13.66
CA PRO A 208 -43.10 10.25 -13.90
C PRO A 208 -43.00 11.42 -12.90
N HIS A 209 -42.62 11.13 -11.66
CA HIS A 209 -42.40 12.15 -10.64
C HIS A 209 -41.20 13.02 -11.00
N ILE A 210 -40.07 12.39 -11.34
CA ILE A 210 -38.84 13.08 -11.77
C ILE A 210 -39.12 13.94 -13.01
N MET A 211 -39.86 13.41 -13.99
CA MET A 211 -40.26 14.19 -15.18
C MET A 211 -41.02 15.47 -14.83
N ASN A 212 -41.97 15.39 -13.89
CA ASN A 212 -42.72 16.55 -13.45
C ASN A 212 -41.83 17.61 -12.77
N MET A 213 -40.81 17.20 -12.02
CA MET A 213 -39.89 18.12 -11.33
C MET A 213 -39.10 18.99 -12.31
N TYR A 214 -38.68 18.44 -13.45
CA TYR A 214 -37.91 19.20 -14.44
C TYR A 214 -38.76 19.82 -15.57
N ASN A 215 -40.03 19.41 -15.75
CA ASN A 215 -40.90 19.97 -16.79
C ASN A 215 -41.12 21.48 -16.68
N ASN A 216 -40.94 22.05 -15.49
CA ASN A 216 -41.05 23.50 -15.23
C ASN A 216 -39.77 24.28 -15.54
N ARG A 217 -38.69 23.61 -15.96
CA ARG A 217 -37.37 24.20 -16.23
C ARG A 217 -37.08 24.19 -17.73
N ILE A 218 -35.99 24.86 -18.13
CA ILE A 218 -35.48 24.75 -19.51
C ILE A 218 -34.83 23.38 -19.65
N VAL A 219 -35.44 22.51 -20.46
CA VAL A 219 -34.93 21.18 -20.77
C VAL A 219 -34.37 21.17 -22.19
N MET A 220 -33.10 20.81 -22.33
CA MET A 220 -32.45 20.56 -23.61
C MET A 220 -32.25 19.06 -23.76
N THR A 221 -32.69 18.50 -24.88
CA THR A 221 -32.44 17.09 -25.20
C THR A 221 -31.36 17.00 -26.28
N ASN A 222 -30.35 16.17 -26.04
CA ASN A 222 -29.38 15.78 -27.04
C ASN A 222 -29.74 14.39 -27.55
N THR A 223 -29.90 14.22 -28.86
CA THR A 223 -30.17 12.90 -29.45
C THR A 223 -29.63 12.82 -30.86
N ALA A 224 -29.01 11.68 -31.19
CA ALA A 224 -28.51 11.40 -32.52
C ALA A 224 -29.63 11.12 -33.54
N LEU A 225 -30.79 10.64 -33.07
CA LEU A 225 -31.92 10.26 -33.92
C LEU A 225 -33.21 10.94 -33.44
N LEU A 226 -33.71 11.88 -34.24
CA LEU A 226 -35.04 12.46 -34.06
C LEU A 226 -36.11 11.38 -34.20
N GLY A 227 -36.58 10.84 -33.08
CA GLY A 227 -37.79 10.02 -32.98
C GLY A 227 -38.86 10.72 -32.14
N ASP A 228 -40.03 10.10 -31.99
CA ASP A 228 -41.00 10.47 -30.95
C ASP A 228 -40.26 10.43 -29.59
N SER A 229 -39.97 11.60 -29.05
CA SER A 229 -39.26 11.77 -27.79
C SER A 229 -40.13 11.28 -26.64
N ALA A 230 -39.49 10.64 -25.65
CA ALA A 230 -40.06 10.07 -24.41
C ALA A 230 -40.95 11.08 -23.64
N GLY A 231 -42.17 11.32 -24.12
CA GLY A 231 -43.11 12.30 -23.55
C GLY A 231 -42.75 13.79 -23.72
N ILE A 232 -41.52 14.15 -24.07
CA ILE A 232 -41.08 15.55 -24.23
C ILE A 232 -41.40 16.06 -25.63
N LYS A 233 -42.23 17.11 -25.76
CA LYS A 233 -42.51 17.76 -27.05
C LYS A 233 -41.52 18.92 -27.29
N PRO A 234 -40.60 18.83 -28.27
CA PRO A 234 -39.62 19.88 -28.50
C PRO A 234 -40.29 21.16 -29.02
N LYS A 235 -40.02 22.30 -28.37
CA LYS A 235 -40.45 23.63 -28.86
C LYS A 235 -39.61 24.09 -30.05
N THR A 236 -38.35 23.69 -30.09
CA THR A 236 -37.39 24.05 -31.14
C THR A 236 -36.44 22.89 -31.33
N ILE A 237 -36.11 22.60 -32.58
CA ILE A 237 -35.16 21.55 -32.96
C ILE A 237 -34.00 22.22 -33.67
N ILE A 238 -32.81 22.10 -33.10
CA ILE A 238 -31.55 22.56 -33.70
C ILE A 238 -30.82 21.32 -34.18
N LYS A 239 -30.44 21.30 -35.46
CA LYS A 239 -29.69 20.20 -36.06
C LYS A 239 -28.25 20.63 -36.26
N PHE A 240 -27.32 19.82 -35.78
CA PHE A 240 -25.89 19.99 -36.04
C PHE A 240 -25.43 18.89 -36.98
N SER A 241 -24.90 19.26 -38.14
CA SER A 241 -24.27 18.29 -39.05
C SER A 241 -22.84 18.02 -38.59
N SER A 242 -22.67 17.06 -37.69
CA SER A 242 -21.37 16.60 -37.20
C SER A 242 -21.02 15.20 -37.68
N ARG A 243 -19.72 14.91 -37.77
CA ARG A 243 -19.20 13.56 -37.98
C ARG A 243 -18.09 13.27 -36.96
N PRO A 244 -17.98 12.03 -36.48
CA PRO A 244 -16.82 11.64 -35.68
C PRO A 244 -15.55 11.75 -36.51
N MET A 245 -14.46 12.18 -35.88
CA MET A 245 -13.15 12.24 -36.52
C MET A 245 -12.61 10.82 -36.69
N GLN A 246 -11.93 10.57 -37.80
CA GLN A 246 -11.26 9.29 -38.00
C GLN A 246 -9.99 9.18 -37.14
N SER A 247 -9.59 7.95 -36.82
CA SER A 247 -8.31 7.70 -36.16
C SER A 247 -7.18 7.70 -37.19
N PHE A 248 -6.08 8.37 -36.85
CA PHE A 248 -4.87 8.47 -37.66
C PHE A 248 -3.82 7.43 -37.27
N HIS A 249 -4.02 6.66 -36.19
CA HIS A 249 -3.20 5.51 -35.79
C HIS A 249 -1.67 5.78 -35.77
N ASN A 250 -1.24 6.94 -35.26
CA ASN A 250 0.16 7.38 -35.25
C ASN A 250 0.79 7.56 -36.64
N ASN A 251 -0.01 7.58 -37.71
CA ASN A 251 0.44 7.84 -39.07
C ASN A 251 0.33 9.33 -39.39
N LEU A 252 1.44 10.06 -39.19
CA LEU A 252 1.51 11.50 -39.45
C LEU A 252 1.39 11.85 -40.94
N GLU A 253 1.74 10.95 -41.86
CA GLU A 253 1.53 11.18 -43.30
C GLU A 253 0.04 11.16 -43.65
N PHE A 254 -0.72 10.23 -43.06
CA PHE A 254 -2.17 10.19 -43.23
C PHE A 254 -2.87 11.37 -42.56
N LEU A 255 -2.41 11.78 -41.37
CA LEU A 255 -2.87 13.02 -40.73
C LEU A 255 -2.61 14.23 -41.64
N LYS A 256 -1.43 14.30 -42.27
CA LYS A 256 -1.08 15.38 -43.19
C LYS A 256 -2.03 15.45 -44.39
N GLU A 257 -2.30 14.33 -45.06
CA GLU A 257 -3.22 14.28 -46.21
C GLU A 257 -4.61 14.84 -45.85
N GLU A 258 -5.09 14.52 -44.65
CA GLU A 258 -6.40 14.98 -44.17
C GLU A 258 -6.39 16.45 -43.74
N LEU A 259 -5.32 16.90 -43.07
CA LEU A 259 -5.13 18.32 -42.77
C LEU A 259 -5.07 19.16 -44.05
N ASP A 260 -4.37 18.71 -45.09
CA ASP A 260 -4.33 19.38 -46.39
C ASP A 260 -5.72 19.47 -47.03
N HIS A 261 -6.51 18.39 -46.94
CA HIS A 261 -7.89 18.37 -47.40
C HIS A 261 -8.79 19.34 -46.62
N TYR A 262 -8.64 19.40 -45.30
CA TYR A 262 -9.35 20.35 -44.44
C TYR A 262 -8.98 21.80 -44.76
N ILE A 263 -7.68 22.09 -44.93
CA ILE A 263 -7.19 23.41 -45.33
C ILE A 263 -7.77 23.80 -46.70
N TYR A 264 -7.73 22.90 -47.69
CA TYR A 264 -8.27 23.14 -49.03
C TYR A 264 -9.77 23.46 -49.01
N ARG A 265 -10.55 22.77 -48.15
CA ARG A 265 -11.99 23.02 -47.97
C ARG A 265 -12.31 24.26 -47.12
N GLY A 266 -11.29 24.89 -46.54
CA GLY A 266 -11.41 26.07 -45.70
C GLY A 266 -11.96 25.74 -44.31
N TYR A 267 -11.52 24.64 -43.70
CA TYR A 267 -11.81 24.32 -42.31
C TYR A 267 -10.92 25.10 -41.35
N ARG A 268 -11.42 25.31 -40.15
CA ARG A 268 -10.67 25.76 -38.97
C ARG A 268 -10.36 24.53 -38.13
N ILE A 269 -9.09 24.28 -37.87
CA ILE A 269 -8.64 23.00 -37.30
C ILE A 269 -8.03 23.26 -35.92
N ILE A 270 -8.53 22.53 -34.91
CA ILE A 270 -8.00 22.58 -33.55
C ILE A 270 -7.55 21.18 -33.15
N ILE A 271 -6.30 21.07 -32.72
CA ILE A 271 -5.67 19.83 -32.26
C ILE A 271 -5.41 19.92 -30.76
N PHE A 272 -5.93 18.96 -30.00
CA PHE A 272 -5.70 18.83 -28.56
C PHE A 272 -4.59 17.82 -28.30
N SER A 273 -3.45 18.28 -27.79
CA SER A 273 -2.22 17.47 -27.64
C SER A 273 -1.99 16.89 -26.24
N GLY A 274 -2.97 17.01 -25.33
CA GLY A 274 -2.84 16.60 -23.93
C GLY A 274 -1.98 17.59 -23.13
N THR A 275 -0.67 17.61 -23.40
CA THR A 275 0.30 18.49 -22.74
C THR A 275 0.90 19.53 -23.69
N GLU A 276 1.42 20.61 -23.12
CA GLU A 276 2.14 21.63 -23.88
C GLU A 276 3.38 21.06 -24.59
N GLN A 277 4.15 20.20 -23.92
CA GLN A 277 5.37 19.61 -24.48
C GLN A 277 5.07 18.73 -25.69
N ARG A 278 4.02 17.90 -25.63
CA ARG A 278 3.55 17.11 -26.78
C ARG A 278 3.01 18.00 -27.89
N GLY A 279 2.31 19.08 -27.55
CA GLY A 279 1.81 20.06 -28.52
C GLY A 279 2.92 20.73 -29.31
N ARG A 280 4.00 21.14 -28.64
CA ARG A 280 5.19 21.70 -29.31
C ARG A 280 5.91 20.67 -30.18
N LYS A 281 6.09 19.43 -29.71
CA LYS A 281 6.67 18.34 -30.52
C LYS A 281 5.83 18.05 -31.77
N LEU A 282 4.50 18.03 -31.65
CA LEU A 282 3.60 17.82 -32.79
C LEU A 282 3.66 18.99 -33.77
N MET A 283 3.76 20.23 -33.28
CA MET A 283 3.96 21.42 -34.12
C MET A 283 5.22 21.29 -34.98
N GLU A 284 6.35 20.93 -34.36
CA GLU A 284 7.63 20.70 -35.04
C GLU A 284 7.51 19.58 -36.09
N ALA A 285 6.90 18.45 -35.73
CA ALA A 285 6.69 17.33 -36.66
C ALA A 285 5.80 17.69 -37.86
N LEU A 286 4.76 18.51 -37.65
CA LEU A 286 3.90 19.01 -38.73
C LEU A 286 4.62 20.03 -39.61
N GLU A 287 5.48 20.88 -39.04
CA GLU A 287 6.32 21.81 -39.79
C GLU A 287 7.32 21.08 -40.71
N ASP A 288 7.95 20.00 -40.22
CA ASP A 288 8.84 19.14 -41.01
C ASP A 288 8.12 18.49 -42.20
N LEU A 289 6.83 18.18 -42.05
CA LEU A 289 5.96 17.65 -43.11
C LEU A 289 5.40 18.74 -44.05
N GLY A 290 5.73 20.01 -43.81
CA GLY A 290 5.34 21.16 -44.62
C GLY A 290 4.00 21.81 -44.24
N ILE A 291 3.41 21.42 -43.11
CA ILE A 291 2.15 21.99 -42.60
C ILE A 291 2.46 23.11 -41.60
N ARG A 292 1.91 24.30 -41.84
CA ARG A 292 1.99 25.42 -40.89
C ARG A 292 0.92 25.27 -39.81
N SER A 293 1.36 24.99 -38.59
CA SER A 293 0.52 24.98 -37.40
C SER A 293 0.99 26.02 -36.38
N THR A 294 0.16 26.38 -35.41
CA THR A 294 0.53 27.34 -34.36
C THR A 294 0.09 26.82 -33.01
N TYR A 295 1.03 26.71 -32.08
CA TYR A 295 0.68 26.43 -30.69
C TYR A 295 0.03 27.66 -30.04
N VAL A 296 -1.14 27.47 -29.43
CA VAL A 296 -1.93 28.54 -28.79
C VAL A 296 -2.36 28.08 -27.40
N ALA A 297 -1.85 28.74 -26.36
CA ALA A 297 -2.23 28.46 -24.97
C ALA A 297 -3.56 29.12 -24.55
N ASP A 298 -3.97 30.20 -25.23
CA ASP A 298 -5.20 30.92 -24.94
C ASP A 298 -6.41 30.29 -25.66
N PRO A 299 -7.39 29.71 -24.94
CA PRO A 299 -8.56 29.09 -25.56
C PRO A 299 -9.52 30.09 -26.22
N HIS A 300 -9.36 31.40 -25.98
CA HIS A 300 -10.26 32.44 -26.51
C HIS A 300 -9.72 33.12 -27.77
N ARG A 301 -8.59 32.68 -28.33
CA ARG A 301 -8.02 33.27 -29.53
C ARG A 301 -8.81 32.89 -30.78
N ASP A 302 -9.17 33.89 -31.59
CA ASP A 302 -9.85 33.67 -32.87
C ASP A 302 -8.99 32.86 -33.87
N ILE A 303 -9.62 31.89 -34.52
CA ILE A 303 -9.02 31.03 -35.55
C ILE A 303 -9.55 31.37 -36.94
N GLY A 304 -8.62 31.67 -37.85
CA GLY A 304 -8.90 31.96 -39.26
C GLY A 304 -9.17 30.71 -40.09
N THR A 305 -9.84 30.88 -41.22
CA THR A 305 -10.07 29.81 -42.21
C THR A 305 -8.75 29.22 -42.71
N GLY A 306 -8.62 27.89 -42.70
CA GLY A 306 -7.41 27.17 -43.14
C GLY A 306 -6.27 27.19 -42.13
N GLN A 307 -6.48 27.67 -40.90
CA GLN A 307 -5.49 27.64 -39.83
C GLN A 307 -5.61 26.38 -38.98
N ILE A 308 -4.46 25.91 -38.49
CA ILE A 308 -4.33 24.81 -37.55
C ILE A 308 -3.79 25.37 -36.23
N PHE A 309 -4.60 25.27 -35.18
CA PHE A 309 -4.17 25.56 -33.82
C PHE A 309 -3.91 24.26 -33.07
N ILE A 310 -2.82 24.23 -32.32
CA ILE A 310 -2.48 23.14 -31.40
C ILE A 310 -2.57 23.72 -29.99
N THR A 311 -3.28 23.05 -29.10
CA THR A 311 -3.45 23.49 -27.71
C THR A 311 -3.31 22.33 -26.73
N ALA A 312 -2.88 22.66 -25.51
CA ALA A 312 -2.90 21.70 -24.40
C ALA A 312 -4.34 21.41 -23.97
N GLY A 313 -4.58 20.22 -23.43
CA GLY A 313 -5.91 19.72 -23.09
C GLY A 313 -6.27 18.46 -23.88
N SER A 314 -7.37 17.82 -23.50
CA SER A 314 -7.84 16.58 -24.09
C SER A 314 -9.33 16.64 -24.35
N ILE A 315 -9.76 15.92 -25.39
CA ILE A 315 -11.17 15.69 -25.71
C ILE A 315 -11.42 14.19 -25.76
N GLY A 316 -12.64 13.77 -25.40
CA GLY A 316 -13.00 12.35 -25.34
C GLY A 316 -12.90 11.64 -26.70
N ALA A 317 -13.36 12.32 -27.75
CA ALA A 317 -13.26 11.93 -29.16
C ALA A 317 -13.28 13.19 -30.05
N GLY A 318 -12.52 13.15 -31.13
CA GLY A 318 -12.51 14.17 -32.18
C GLY A 318 -13.80 14.17 -33.00
N PHE A 319 -14.16 15.31 -33.56
CA PHE A 319 -15.33 15.48 -34.42
C PHE A 319 -15.15 16.65 -35.39
N GLU A 320 -15.90 16.63 -36.48
CA GLU A 320 -15.99 17.75 -37.43
C GLU A 320 -17.42 18.30 -37.50
N TYR A 321 -17.55 19.62 -37.65
CA TYR A 321 -18.78 20.30 -38.01
C TYR A 321 -18.70 20.78 -39.45
N MET A 322 -19.53 20.20 -40.31
CA MET A 322 -19.51 20.50 -41.75
C MET A 322 -20.06 21.90 -42.05
N ASP A 323 -21.09 22.33 -41.32
CA ASP A 323 -21.83 23.56 -41.59
C ASP A 323 -21.00 24.83 -41.28
N ILE A 324 -20.23 24.81 -40.20
CA ILE A 324 -19.35 25.92 -39.77
C ILE A 324 -17.88 25.71 -40.17
N LYS A 325 -17.57 24.59 -40.83
CA LYS A 325 -16.23 24.16 -41.24
C LYS A 325 -15.22 24.18 -40.09
N PHE A 326 -15.52 23.44 -39.03
CA PHE A 326 -14.61 23.22 -37.91
C PHE A 326 -14.23 21.75 -37.80
N ALA A 327 -12.96 21.48 -37.52
CA ALA A 327 -12.44 20.14 -37.25
C ALA A 327 -11.71 20.15 -35.91
N PHE A 328 -12.11 19.26 -35.01
CA PHE A 328 -11.48 19.05 -33.71
C PHE A 328 -10.85 17.67 -33.70
N ILE A 329 -9.54 17.63 -33.48
CA ILE A 329 -8.76 16.40 -33.46
C ILE A 329 -8.20 16.24 -32.05
N GLY A 330 -8.49 15.14 -31.40
CA GLY A 330 -7.96 14.82 -30.08
C GLY A 330 -6.66 14.03 -30.16
N GLU A 331 -5.99 13.95 -29.02
CA GLU A 331 -4.77 13.15 -28.86
C GLU A 331 -5.02 11.66 -29.19
N ARG A 332 -6.23 11.15 -28.90
CA ARG A 332 -6.61 9.75 -29.16
C ARG A 332 -6.76 9.42 -30.64
N GLU A 333 -7.10 10.40 -31.46
CA GLU A 333 -7.16 10.21 -32.90
C GLU A 333 -5.75 10.21 -33.49
N ILE A 334 -4.85 11.06 -32.99
CA ILE A 334 -3.46 11.17 -33.49
C ILE A 334 -2.59 10.02 -32.99
N TYR A 335 -2.65 9.75 -31.69
CA TYR A 335 -1.81 8.78 -30.98
C TYR A 335 -2.66 7.63 -30.45
N ARG A 336 -2.04 6.45 -30.31
CA ARG A 336 -2.69 5.29 -29.74
C ARG A 336 -2.81 5.45 -28.21
N SER A 337 -3.94 5.99 -27.76
CA SER A 337 -4.41 6.16 -26.37
C SER A 337 -3.52 6.95 -25.40
N VAL A 338 -4.05 8.05 -24.86
CA VAL A 338 -3.56 8.65 -23.60
C VAL A 338 -4.77 9.17 -22.79
N ARG A 339 -4.76 8.96 -21.48
CA ARG A 339 -5.73 9.51 -20.49
C ARG A 339 -5.12 10.71 -19.76
N GLY A 340 -5.97 11.65 -19.36
CA GLY A 340 -5.56 12.95 -18.81
C GLY A 340 -4.98 12.88 -17.40
N ARG A 341 -4.00 13.77 -17.14
CA ARG A 341 -3.33 13.96 -15.84
C ARG A 341 -4.24 14.58 -14.77
N ALA A 342 -4.14 14.10 -13.54
CA ALA A 342 -4.48 14.84 -12.32
C ALA A 342 -3.21 15.47 -11.70
N ARG A 343 -3.36 16.48 -10.84
CA ARG A 343 -2.24 17.20 -10.19
C ARG A 343 -1.61 16.38 -9.07
N LYS A 344 -0.27 16.39 -9.00
CA LYS A 344 0.56 15.66 -8.01
C LYS A 344 0.48 16.26 -6.59
N PRO A 345 0.38 15.45 -5.53
CA PRO A 345 0.86 15.80 -4.18
C PRO A 345 2.40 15.68 -4.09
N LYS A 346 3.01 16.38 -3.13
CA LYS A 346 4.47 16.41 -2.91
C LYS A 346 4.99 15.10 -2.28
N ALA A 347 6.19 14.69 -2.68
CA ALA A 347 6.88 13.50 -2.20
C ALA A 347 7.28 13.57 -0.72
N ARG A 348 7.10 12.46 0.01
CA ARG A 348 7.58 12.24 1.38
C ARG A 348 9.08 11.92 1.42
N THR A 349 9.75 12.40 2.47
CA THR A 349 11.18 12.21 2.72
C THR A 349 11.45 10.80 3.28
N LYS A 350 12.52 10.15 2.80
CA LYS A 350 13.03 8.86 3.30
C LYS A 350 13.50 9.00 4.74
N GLY A 351 12.77 8.44 5.70
CA GLY A 351 13.19 8.41 7.11
C GLY A 351 12.83 7.13 7.85
N ASP A 352 11.58 6.66 7.78
CA ASP A 352 11.12 5.68 8.77
C ASP A 352 11.24 4.22 8.31
N MET A 353 12.41 3.63 8.55
CA MET A 353 12.62 2.17 8.59
C MET A 353 12.91 1.67 10.02
N VAL A 354 12.17 2.17 11.01
CA VAL A 354 12.13 1.52 12.33
C VAL A 354 10.88 0.64 12.37
N THR A 355 11.08 -0.68 12.41
CA THR A 355 10.03 -1.68 12.60
C THR A 355 9.39 -1.49 13.98
N THR A 356 8.34 -0.70 14.06
CA THR A 356 7.57 -0.49 15.30
C THR A 356 6.57 -1.64 15.46
N ALA A 357 7.03 -2.81 15.88
CA ALA A 357 6.11 -3.84 16.35
C ALA A 357 5.48 -3.37 17.67
N GLU A 358 4.16 -3.24 17.67
CA GLU A 358 3.31 -2.99 18.85
C GLU A 358 3.57 -4.05 19.92
N LEU A 359 3.49 -3.65 21.20
CA LEU A 359 3.92 -4.46 22.33
C LEU A 359 2.84 -4.42 23.41
N ASN A 360 2.06 -5.49 23.52
CA ASN A 360 0.87 -5.55 24.35
C ASN A 360 1.11 -6.40 25.61
N PRO A 361 0.48 -6.08 26.75
CA PRO A 361 0.56 -6.92 27.94
C PRO A 361 0.18 -8.37 27.62
N GLY A 362 1.03 -9.31 28.03
CA GLY A 362 0.92 -10.74 27.69
C GLY A 362 1.76 -11.19 26.49
N ASP A 363 2.41 -10.27 25.76
CA ASP A 363 3.36 -10.62 24.71
C ASP A 363 4.65 -11.23 25.29
N TYR A 364 5.25 -12.15 24.54
CA TYR A 364 6.60 -12.63 24.83
C TYR A 364 7.63 -11.61 24.34
N VAL A 365 8.61 -11.30 25.18
CA VAL A 365 9.70 -10.36 24.88
C VAL A 365 11.05 -11.03 25.08
N VAL A 366 12.03 -10.66 24.26
CA VAL A 366 13.42 -11.05 24.38
C VAL A 366 14.20 -9.88 24.97
N HIS A 367 14.76 -10.07 26.16
CA HIS A 367 15.77 -9.19 26.70
C HIS A 367 17.17 -9.71 26.33
N GLU A 368 18.02 -8.89 25.73
CA GLU A 368 19.32 -9.34 25.19
C GLU A 368 20.20 -10.10 26.23
N ASN A 369 20.15 -9.70 27.50
CA ASN A 369 20.93 -10.30 28.58
C ASN A 369 20.23 -11.43 29.36
N HIS A 370 18.89 -11.44 29.42
CA HIS A 370 18.13 -12.27 30.36
C HIS A 370 17.26 -13.33 29.66
N GLY A 371 17.05 -13.21 28.35
CA GLY A 371 16.33 -14.18 27.53
C GLY A 371 14.86 -13.83 27.33
N ILE A 372 14.08 -14.87 27.07
CA ILE A 372 12.64 -14.75 26.76
C ILE A 372 11.85 -14.66 28.07
N GLY A 373 11.08 -13.58 28.22
CA GLY A 373 10.17 -13.29 29.32
C GLY A 373 8.77 -12.92 28.82
N LEU A 374 7.82 -12.76 29.74
CA LEU A 374 6.45 -12.33 29.48
C LEU A 374 6.28 -10.86 29.90
N TYR A 375 5.84 -9.99 28.99
CA TYR A 375 5.61 -8.58 29.32
C TYR A 375 4.31 -8.39 30.10
N GLU A 376 4.35 -7.73 31.26
CA GLU A 376 3.20 -7.47 32.14
C GLU A 376 2.67 -6.02 32.07
N GLY A 377 3.34 -5.14 31.32
CA GLY A 377 3.00 -3.71 31.23
C GLY A 377 4.06 -2.79 31.84
N THR A 378 3.70 -1.52 32.03
CA THR A 378 4.52 -0.54 32.73
C THR A 378 4.08 -0.39 34.18
N GLU A 379 5.02 -0.50 35.14
CA GLU A 379 4.79 -0.19 36.56
C GLU A 379 5.60 1.06 36.94
N GLN A 380 4.96 2.01 37.63
CA GLN A 380 5.65 3.14 38.23
C GLN A 380 6.19 2.74 39.61
N LEU A 381 7.50 2.87 39.80
CA LEU A 381 8.15 2.58 41.07
C LEU A 381 8.63 3.88 41.73
N ASP A 382 8.35 4.02 43.03
CA ASP A 382 8.90 5.07 43.88
C ASP A 382 10.13 4.51 44.61
N ILE A 383 11.31 4.97 44.21
CA ILE A 383 12.58 4.59 44.83
C ILE A 383 13.16 5.85 45.48
N GLN A 384 13.18 5.87 46.82
CA GLN A 384 13.71 6.97 47.61
C GLN A 384 13.03 8.33 47.37
N GLY A 385 11.73 8.34 47.02
CA GLY A 385 10.94 9.55 46.78
C GLY A 385 11.02 10.07 45.34
N ILE A 386 11.62 9.30 44.43
CA ILE A 386 11.75 9.62 43.00
C ILE A 386 10.89 8.63 42.22
N LYS A 387 10.04 9.15 41.34
CA LYS A 387 9.15 8.34 40.51
C LYS A 387 9.78 8.05 39.16
N LYS A 388 9.89 6.76 38.82
CA LYS A 388 10.36 6.28 37.52
C LYS A 388 9.45 5.18 37.00
N ASP A 389 9.19 5.20 35.70
CA ASP A 389 8.46 4.13 35.03
C ASP A 389 9.42 2.99 34.67
N TYR A 390 8.97 1.75 34.81
CA TYR A 390 9.69 0.55 34.43
C TYR A 390 8.78 -0.37 33.60
N LEU A 391 9.37 -1.07 32.62
CA LEU A 391 8.70 -2.18 31.97
C LEU A 391 8.87 -3.43 32.82
N THR A 392 7.76 -4.07 33.16
CA THR A 392 7.76 -5.27 33.99
C THR A 392 7.73 -6.52 33.12
N ILE A 393 8.71 -7.40 33.34
CA ILE A 393 8.83 -8.66 32.59
C ILE A 393 8.89 -9.83 33.56
N ASN A 394 8.00 -10.79 33.39
CA ASN A 394 7.90 -11.97 34.20
C ASN A 394 8.69 -13.14 33.57
N TYR A 395 9.56 -13.75 34.36
CA TYR A 395 10.40 -14.89 33.99
C TYR A 395 9.95 -16.17 34.70
N GLN A 396 10.54 -17.30 34.31
CA GLN A 396 10.18 -18.61 34.85
C GLN A 396 10.37 -18.64 36.37
N GLY A 397 9.30 -18.96 37.10
CA GLY A 397 9.30 -18.99 38.57
C GLY A 397 8.64 -17.76 39.23
N ASN A 398 7.95 -16.91 38.46
CA ASN A 398 7.40 -15.61 38.90
C ASN A 398 8.49 -14.60 39.32
N ASP A 399 9.70 -14.75 38.78
CA ASP A 399 10.78 -13.78 38.97
C ASP A 399 10.49 -12.57 38.06
N LYS A 400 10.33 -11.36 38.63
CA LYS A 400 10.09 -10.13 37.86
C LYS A 400 11.41 -9.39 37.58
N LEU A 401 11.57 -8.94 36.34
CA LEU A 401 12.60 -7.99 35.92
C LEU A 401 11.94 -6.64 35.64
N TYR A 402 12.45 -5.60 36.28
CA TYR A 402 12.05 -4.22 36.03
C TYR A 402 13.09 -3.57 35.11
N VAL A 403 12.70 -3.30 33.86
CA VAL A 403 13.58 -2.70 32.86
C VAL A 403 13.33 -1.20 32.81
N PRO A 404 14.33 -0.34 33.08
CA PRO A 404 14.21 1.10 32.92
C PRO A 404 13.82 1.49 31.49
N VAL A 405 13.06 2.56 31.33
CA VAL A 405 12.64 3.10 30.02
C VAL A 405 13.85 3.40 29.12
N ASP A 406 14.95 3.90 29.67
CA ASP A 406 16.14 4.23 28.88
C ASP A 406 16.86 2.98 28.34
N GLN A 407 16.50 1.77 28.80
CA GLN A 407 17.07 0.48 28.36
C GLN A 407 16.11 -0.31 27.46
N LEU A 408 15.12 0.36 26.88
CA LEU A 408 14.16 -0.24 25.94
C LEU A 408 14.80 -0.80 24.68
N ASP A 409 15.97 -0.29 24.28
CA ASP A 409 16.77 -0.79 23.16
C ASP A 409 17.21 -2.27 23.34
N LEU A 410 17.27 -2.74 24.59
CA LEU A 410 17.60 -4.12 24.93
C LEU A 410 16.41 -5.08 24.83
N LEU A 411 15.20 -4.55 24.62
CA LEU A 411 13.96 -5.30 24.57
C LEU A 411 13.40 -5.39 23.16
N GLN A 412 13.13 -6.62 22.75
CA GLN A 412 12.57 -6.93 21.44
C GLN A 412 11.35 -7.83 21.60
N ARG A 413 10.35 -7.67 20.74
CA ARG A 413 9.19 -8.59 20.75
C ARG A 413 9.65 -9.96 20.25
N TYR A 414 9.28 -11.02 20.95
CA TYR A 414 9.59 -12.37 20.50
C TYR A 414 8.63 -12.77 19.37
N ILE A 415 9.18 -13.02 18.18
CA ILE A 415 8.44 -13.50 17.02
C ILE A 415 8.77 -14.99 16.83
N GLY A 416 7.84 -15.87 17.18
CA GLY A 416 7.97 -17.33 17.08
C GLY A 416 6.72 -18.00 16.49
N SER A 417 6.75 -19.33 16.31
CA SER A 417 5.58 -20.08 15.84
C SER A 417 4.52 -20.24 16.93
N GLU A 418 3.29 -19.79 16.69
CA GLU A 418 2.18 -19.82 17.68
C GLU A 418 1.80 -21.23 18.17
N THR A 419 2.16 -22.30 17.45
CA THR A 419 1.86 -23.67 17.84
C THR A 419 2.65 -24.16 19.06
N ASP A 420 3.78 -23.53 19.40
CA ASP A 420 4.60 -23.87 20.57
C ASP A 420 4.92 -22.60 21.37
N ARG A 421 4.44 -22.54 22.62
CA ARG A 421 4.81 -21.44 23.54
C ARG A 421 6.31 -21.49 23.81
N PRO A 422 7.05 -20.37 23.67
CA PRO A 422 8.48 -20.37 23.91
C PRO A 422 8.78 -20.72 25.37
N LYS A 423 9.90 -21.40 25.59
CA LYS A 423 10.38 -21.69 26.94
C LYS A 423 10.85 -20.39 27.60
N ILE A 424 10.05 -19.88 28.53
CA ILE A 424 10.42 -18.72 29.36
C ILE A 424 11.72 -19.05 30.10
N ASN A 425 12.70 -18.16 30.01
CA ASN A 425 14.00 -18.36 30.65
C ASN A 425 13.90 -18.07 32.16
N ARG A 426 14.90 -18.51 32.92
CA ARG A 426 15.07 -18.16 34.33
C ARG A 426 16.07 -17.01 34.46
N LEU A 427 15.74 -16.03 35.30
CA LEU A 427 16.57 -14.85 35.53
C LEU A 427 17.97 -15.28 36.04
N SER A 428 19.02 -14.72 35.44
CA SER A 428 20.43 -15.02 35.74
C SER A 428 20.90 -16.48 35.49
N SER A 429 20.22 -17.25 34.63
CA SER A 429 20.65 -18.60 34.25
C SER A 429 21.77 -18.59 33.19
N PRO A 430 22.83 -19.42 33.33
CA PRO A 430 23.86 -19.59 32.29
C PRO A 430 23.33 -20.29 31.02
N GLU A 431 22.08 -20.79 31.03
CA GLU A 431 21.42 -21.41 29.88
C GLU A 431 21.30 -20.43 28.70
N TRP A 432 20.89 -19.18 28.96
CA TRP A 432 20.74 -18.15 27.93
C TRP A 432 22.08 -17.82 27.25
N ILE A 433 23.14 -17.63 28.06
CA ILE A 433 24.50 -17.33 27.56
C ILE A 433 24.99 -18.44 26.62
N ARG A 434 24.80 -19.72 27.00
CA ARG A 434 25.18 -20.86 26.14
C ARG A 434 24.37 -20.91 24.84
N THR A 435 23.09 -20.58 24.90
CA THR A 435 22.23 -20.52 23.72
C THR A 435 22.67 -19.38 22.78
N LYS A 436 22.93 -18.18 23.31
CA LYS A 436 23.50 -17.02 22.58
C LYS A 436 24.80 -17.40 21.86
N GLN A 437 25.73 -18.05 22.55
CA GLN A 437 27.01 -18.50 21.96
C GLN A 437 26.83 -19.56 20.86
N ARG A 438 25.93 -20.53 21.06
CA ARG A 438 25.64 -21.57 20.07
C ARG A 438 25.08 -20.96 18.78
N VAL A 439 24.12 -20.05 18.91
CA VAL A 439 23.50 -19.38 17.76
C VAL A 439 24.51 -18.46 17.06
N LYS A 440 25.31 -17.69 17.81
CA LYS A 440 26.37 -16.84 17.22
C LYS A 440 27.34 -17.63 16.36
N LYS A 441 27.76 -18.83 16.82
CA LYS A 441 28.63 -19.72 16.04
C LYS A 441 27.95 -20.23 14.76
N ALA A 442 26.68 -20.65 14.83
CA ALA A 442 25.94 -21.11 13.67
C ALA A 442 25.73 -19.98 12.63
N VAL A 443 25.51 -18.75 13.11
CA VAL A 443 25.43 -17.53 12.29
C VAL A 443 26.78 -17.23 11.62
N GLU A 444 27.90 -17.39 12.33
CA GLU A 444 29.26 -17.27 11.76
C GLU A 444 29.55 -18.25 10.64
N ASP A 445 29.20 -19.52 10.80
CA ASP A 445 29.42 -20.53 9.77
C ASP A 445 28.57 -20.23 8.52
N MET A 446 27.31 -19.81 8.71
CA MET A 446 26.43 -19.42 7.60
C MET A 446 26.87 -18.16 6.88
N ALA A 447 27.34 -17.14 7.61
CA ALA A 447 27.83 -15.91 7.02
C ALA A 447 29.07 -16.16 6.15
N LYS A 448 29.94 -17.10 6.54
CA LYS A 448 31.08 -17.55 5.71
C LYS A 448 30.61 -18.20 4.41
N ASP A 449 29.68 -19.15 4.48
CA ASP A 449 29.15 -19.81 3.28
C ASP A 449 28.52 -18.80 2.30
N LEU A 450 27.80 -17.80 2.83
CA LEU A 450 27.24 -16.71 2.03
C LEU A 450 28.35 -15.86 1.40
N LEU A 451 29.31 -15.39 2.20
CA LEU A 451 30.41 -14.55 1.70
C LEU A 451 31.30 -15.27 0.69
N GLU A 452 31.58 -16.57 0.86
CA GLU A 452 32.35 -17.34 -0.13
C GLU A 452 31.66 -17.38 -1.51
N LEU A 453 30.33 -17.43 -1.53
CA LEU A 453 29.54 -17.42 -2.76
C LEU A 453 29.61 -16.05 -3.46
N TYR A 454 29.60 -14.95 -2.70
CA TYR A 454 29.67 -13.58 -3.24
C TYR A 454 31.10 -13.09 -3.53
N ALA A 455 32.09 -13.49 -2.73
CA ALA A 455 33.50 -13.20 -2.97
C ALA A 455 34.01 -13.82 -4.28
N LYS A 456 33.44 -14.97 -4.68
CA LYS A 456 33.68 -15.52 -6.03
C LYS A 456 33.20 -14.57 -7.13
N ARG A 457 32.08 -13.85 -6.94
CA ARG A 457 31.53 -12.90 -7.93
C ARG A 457 32.21 -11.54 -7.90
N GLU A 458 32.55 -11.00 -6.73
CA GLU A 458 33.25 -9.71 -6.64
C GLU A 458 34.62 -9.72 -7.31
N ASN A 459 35.27 -10.88 -7.37
CA ASN A 459 36.55 -11.06 -8.03
C ASN A 459 36.43 -11.37 -9.54
N LEU A 460 35.22 -11.63 -10.05
CA LEU A 460 34.97 -11.86 -11.47
C LEU A 460 34.71 -10.52 -12.16
N LYS A 461 35.43 -10.28 -13.27
CA LYS A 461 35.15 -9.14 -14.16
C LYS A 461 33.94 -9.46 -15.02
N GLY A 462 32.88 -8.68 -14.88
CA GLY A 462 31.68 -8.73 -15.72
C GLY A 462 31.83 -7.92 -17.00
N PHE A 463 30.73 -7.77 -17.73
CA PHE A 463 30.64 -6.88 -18.88
C PHE A 463 30.08 -5.53 -18.44
N ALA A 464 30.87 -4.45 -18.56
CA ALA A 464 30.40 -3.10 -18.28
C ALA A 464 29.65 -2.56 -19.51
N PHE A 465 28.34 -2.38 -19.36
CA PHE A 465 27.50 -1.78 -20.41
C PHE A 465 27.81 -0.30 -20.61
N SER A 466 27.62 0.18 -21.83
CA SER A 466 27.82 1.57 -22.23
C SER A 466 26.72 2.47 -21.66
N LYS A 467 26.99 3.78 -21.57
CA LYS A 467 25.96 4.78 -21.25
C LYS A 467 24.84 4.77 -22.28
N ASP A 468 23.66 5.21 -21.85
CA ASP A 468 22.45 5.22 -22.67
C ASP A 468 22.64 5.94 -24.01
N ALA A 469 22.23 5.27 -25.09
CA ALA A 469 22.20 5.82 -26.44
C ALA A 469 20.91 6.62 -26.69
N LEU A 470 20.88 7.42 -27.77
CA LEU A 470 19.68 8.17 -28.19
C LEU A 470 18.43 7.28 -28.34
N TRP A 471 18.61 6.06 -28.85
CA TRP A 471 17.53 5.07 -28.98
C TRP A 471 16.96 4.61 -27.62
N GLN A 472 17.76 4.61 -26.55
CA GLN A 472 17.24 4.32 -25.20
C GLN A 472 16.25 5.41 -24.77
N GLY A 473 16.58 6.68 -25.00
CA GLY A 473 15.68 7.79 -24.69
C GLY A 473 14.38 7.73 -25.51
N GLN A 474 14.47 7.42 -26.81
CA GLN A 474 13.29 7.23 -27.65
C GLN A 474 12.44 6.03 -27.21
N PHE A 475 13.07 4.93 -26.83
CA PHE A 475 12.38 3.77 -26.28
C PHE A 475 11.64 4.11 -24.98
N GLU A 476 12.25 4.89 -24.10
CA GLU A 476 11.63 5.33 -22.85
C GLU A 476 10.47 6.31 -23.10
N ASP A 477 10.67 7.28 -24.00
CA ASP A 477 9.66 8.29 -24.39
C ASP A 477 8.40 7.70 -25.05
N THR A 478 8.51 6.52 -25.66
CA THR A 478 7.39 5.80 -26.29
C THR A 478 6.52 5.04 -25.30
N PHE A 479 6.87 5.04 -24.01
CA PHE A 479 6.05 4.41 -22.97
C PHE A 479 4.70 5.14 -22.84
N PRO A 480 3.56 4.43 -22.92
CA PRO A 480 2.25 5.10 -22.94
C PRO A 480 1.76 5.58 -21.57
N TYR A 481 2.44 5.22 -20.49
CA TYR A 481 2.08 5.58 -19.10
C TYR A 481 3.10 6.55 -18.50
N GLU A 482 2.69 7.37 -17.52
CA GLU A 482 3.64 8.16 -16.72
C GLU A 482 4.34 7.27 -15.70
N GLU A 483 5.67 7.35 -15.63
CA GLU A 483 6.43 6.58 -14.66
C GLU A 483 6.33 7.16 -13.25
N THR A 484 6.33 6.29 -12.24
CA THR A 484 6.39 6.68 -10.83
C THR A 484 7.83 7.01 -10.41
N ASP A 485 8.02 7.78 -9.33
CA ASP A 485 9.36 8.16 -8.85
C ASP A 485 10.16 6.92 -8.45
N SER A 486 9.48 5.91 -7.90
CA SER A 486 10.06 4.62 -7.56
C SER A 486 10.46 3.78 -8.78
N GLN A 487 9.73 3.88 -9.90
CA GLN A 487 10.14 3.27 -11.17
C GLN A 487 11.39 3.95 -11.74
N ILE A 488 11.40 5.28 -11.79
CA ILE A 488 12.53 6.08 -12.30
C ILE A 488 13.80 5.77 -11.49
N ARG A 489 13.69 5.78 -10.16
CA ARG A 489 14.76 5.40 -9.23
C ARG A 489 15.28 3.99 -9.51
N SER A 490 14.38 3.00 -9.58
CA SER A 490 14.74 1.60 -9.81
C SER A 490 15.46 1.38 -11.14
N VAL A 491 14.97 2.02 -12.22
CA VAL A 491 15.63 1.99 -13.53
C VAL A 491 17.03 2.60 -13.45
N GLY A 492 17.18 3.74 -12.77
CA GLY A 492 18.47 4.39 -12.59
C GLY A 492 19.46 3.60 -11.75
N GLU A 493 19.00 2.82 -10.77
CA GLU A 493 19.84 1.90 -9.98
C GLU A 493 20.30 0.70 -10.82
N ILE A 494 19.38 0.04 -11.54
CA ILE A 494 19.69 -1.11 -12.40
C ILE A 494 20.69 -0.72 -13.50
N LYS A 495 20.46 0.39 -14.19
CA LYS A 495 21.38 0.86 -15.25
C LYS A 495 22.77 1.18 -14.70
N ARG A 496 22.85 1.79 -13.52
CA ARG A 496 24.13 2.09 -12.86
C ARG A 496 24.90 0.82 -12.51
N ASP A 497 24.21 -0.24 -12.12
CA ASP A 497 24.87 -1.52 -11.85
C ASP A 497 25.33 -2.21 -13.14
N MET A 498 24.52 -2.17 -14.20
CA MET A 498 24.91 -2.68 -15.53
C MET A 498 26.15 -1.94 -16.09
N GLU A 499 26.34 -0.67 -15.76
CA GLU A 499 27.50 0.12 -16.20
C GLU A 499 28.80 -0.19 -15.42
N ARG A 500 28.74 -1.01 -14.37
CA ARG A 500 29.92 -1.39 -13.56
C ARG A 500 30.68 -2.56 -14.20
N ASP A 501 31.93 -2.71 -13.78
CA ASP A 501 32.81 -3.81 -14.20
C ASP A 501 32.57 -5.12 -13.43
N LYS A 502 31.60 -5.14 -12.51
CA LYS A 502 31.16 -6.31 -11.73
C LYS A 502 29.80 -6.80 -12.23
N PRO A 503 29.56 -8.12 -12.34
CA PRO A 503 28.27 -8.64 -12.76
C PRO A 503 27.14 -8.26 -11.80
N MET A 504 26.05 -7.70 -12.31
CA MET A 504 24.87 -7.33 -11.52
C MET A 504 24.14 -8.58 -10.97
N ASP A 505 23.66 -8.52 -9.72
CA ASP A 505 22.65 -9.46 -9.18
C ASP A 505 21.63 -8.69 -8.34
N ARG A 506 20.61 -8.15 -9.00
CA ARG A 506 19.62 -7.27 -8.39
C ARG A 506 18.25 -7.91 -8.31
N LEU A 507 17.57 -7.69 -7.18
CA LEU A 507 16.17 -8.05 -6.98
C LEU A 507 15.29 -6.82 -7.15
N LEU A 508 14.36 -6.87 -8.11
CA LEU A 508 13.30 -5.88 -8.26
C LEU A 508 12.02 -6.39 -7.58
N CYS A 509 11.62 -5.72 -6.51
CA CYS A 509 10.38 -5.98 -5.81
C CYS A 509 9.35 -4.91 -6.13
N GLY A 510 8.11 -5.33 -6.32
CA GLY A 510 6.98 -4.42 -6.49
C GLY A 510 5.70 -5.22 -6.67
N ASP A 511 4.58 -4.67 -6.24
CA ASP A 511 3.30 -5.37 -6.32
C ASP A 511 2.91 -5.70 -7.77
N VAL A 512 1.99 -6.64 -7.93
CA VAL A 512 1.55 -7.04 -9.26
C VAL A 512 0.85 -5.86 -9.94
N GLY A 513 1.32 -5.50 -11.14
CA GLY A 513 0.82 -4.35 -11.91
C GLY A 513 1.64 -3.06 -11.76
N TYR A 514 2.70 -3.04 -10.93
CA TYR A 514 3.48 -1.82 -10.65
C TYR A 514 4.57 -1.54 -11.70
N GLY A 515 4.44 -2.10 -12.90
CA GLY A 515 5.39 -1.82 -14.00
C GLY A 515 6.75 -2.51 -13.88
N LYS A 516 6.91 -3.58 -13.08
CA LYS A 516 8.16 -4.37 -13.02
C LYS A 516 8.66 -4.82 -14.39
N THR A 517 7.73 -5.23 -15.25
CA THR A 517 8.05 -5.62 -16.63
C THR A 517 8.68 -4.47 -17.39
N GLU A 518 8.15 -3.25 -17.30
CA GLU A 518 8.73 -2.07 -17.99
C GLU A 518 10.16 -1.80 -17.52
N VAL A 519 10.42 -1.84 -16.21
CA VAL A 519 11.79 -1.69 -15.67
C VAL A 519 12.73 -2.76 -16.24
N ALA A 520 12.27 -4.00 -16.34
CA ALA A 520 13.03 -5.10 -16.91
C ALA A 520 13.27 -4.93 -18.42
N LEU A 521 12.29 -4.43 -19.17
CA LEU A 521 12.42 -4.17 -20.60
C LEU A 521 13.39 -3.04 -20.92
N ARG A 522 13.49 -2.01 -20.07
CA ARG A 522 14.50 -0.95 -20.22
C ARG A 522 15.92 -1.48 -20.03
N ALA A 523 16.12 -2.37 -19.06
CA ALA A 523 17.39 -3.07 -18.88
C ALA A 523 17.71 -3.99 -20.08
N ALA A 524 16.71 -4.73 -20.58
CA ALA A 524 16.85 -5.56 -21.77
C ALA A 524 17.24 -4.74 -23.00
N PHE A 525 16.57 -3.61 -23.24
CA PHE A 525 16.86 -2.73 -24.37
C PHE A 525 18.30 -2.22 -24.32
N LYS A 526 18.78 -1.75 -23.16
CA LYS A 526 20.17 -1.32 -22.96
C LYS A 526 21.17 -2.44 -23.30
N ALA A 527 20.89 -3.67 -22.87
CA ALA A 527 21.76 -4.80 -23.17
C ALA A 527 21.82 -5.12 -24.69
N ILE A 528 20.68 -5.06 -25.37
CA ILE A 528 20.57 -5.29 -26.81
C ILE A 528 21.30 -4.21 -27.62
N MET A 529 21.24 -2.94 -27.18
CA MET A 529 21.95 -1.83 -27.85
C MET A 529 23.47 -2.01 -27.85
N ASP A 530 24.02 -2.68 -26.83
CA ASP A 530 25.43 -3.05 -26.73
C ASP A 530 25.77 -4.37 -27.46
N GLY A 531 24.83 -4.92 -28.22
CA GLY A 531 25.00 -6.14 -29.00
C GLY A 531 24.97 -7.43 -28.18
N LYS A 532 24.46 -7.37 -26.93
CA LYS A 532 24.30 -8.54 -26.07
C LYS A 532 22.90 -9.15 -26.20
N GLN A 533 22.84 -10.48 -26.12
CA GLN A 533 21.57 -11.20 -26.08
C GLN A 533 20.97 -11.16 -24.68
N VAL A 534 19.63 -11.21 -24.62
CA VAL A 534 18.84 -11.20 -23.38
C VAL A 534 18.01 -12.47 -23.27
N ALA A 535 18.04 -13.11 -22.10
CA ALA A 535 17.17 -14.24 -21.79
C ALA A 535 16.13 -13.85 -20.73
N PHE A 536 14.86 -14.01 -21.05
CA PHE A 536 13.74 -13.77 -20.14
C PHE A 536 13.12 -15.11 -19.73
N LEU A 537 13.46 -15.56 -18.52
CA LEU A 537 13.06 -16.84 -17.98
C LEU A 537 11.80 -16.69 -17.10
N VAL A 538 10.78 -17.49 -17.42
CA VAL A 538 9.47 -17.47 -16.73
C VAL A 538 9.03 -18.88 -16.33
N PRO A 539 8.20 -19.03 -15.27
CA PRO A 539 7.86 -20.36 -14.75
C PRO A 539 6.81 -21.11 -15.58
N THR A 540 5.92 -20.41 -16.29
CA THR A 540 4.78 -21.02 -17.00
C THR A 540 4.72 -20.62 -18.48
N THR A 541 4.14 -21.47 -19.32
CA THR A 541 3.95 -21.22 -20.76
C THR A 541 3.09 -19.97 -21.00
N ILE A 542 2.12 -19.71 -20.13
CA ILE A 542 1.20 -18.57 -20.27
C ILE A 542 1.90 -17.25 -19.98
N LEU A 543 2.71 -17.19 -18.90
CA LEU A 543 3.58 -16.03 -18.66
C LEU A 543 4.55 -15.80 -19.81
N ALA A 544 5.09 -16.88 -20.41
CA ALA A 544 5.96 -16.76 -21.57
C ALA A 544 5.23 -16.10 -22.75
N GLN A 545 3.97 -16.49 -22.99
CA GLN A 545 3.15 -15.90 -24.04
C GLN A 545 2.83 -14.44 -23.76
N GLN A 546 2.46 -14.12 -22.52
CA GLN A 546 2.16 -12.75 -22.11
C GLN A 546 3.37 -11.84 -22.31
N HIS A 547 4.52 -12.19 -21.74
CA HIS A 547 5.74 -11.40 -21.88
C HIS A 547 6.20 -11.31 -23.33
N TYR A 548 6.08 -12.40 -24.11
CA TYR A 548 6.40 -12.38 -25.54
C TYR A 548 5.53 -11.38 -26.32
N SER A 549 4.21 -11.37 -26.10
CA SER A 549 3.32 -10.39 -26.74
C SER A 549 3.67 -8.96 -26.34
N THR A 550 3.86 -8.70 -25.03
CA THR A 550 4.25 -7.37 -24.53
C THR A 550 5.57 -6.91 -25.13
N ILE A 551 6.57 -7.78 -25.25
CA ILE A 551 7.88 -7.45 -25.81
C ILE A 551 7.77 -7.11 -27.30
N ILE A 552 6.98 -7.87 -28.07
CA ILE A 552 6.75 -7.57 -29.49
C ILE A 552 6.09 -6.21 -29.65
N ASP A 553 5.02 -5.94 -28.91
CA ASP A 553 4.29 -4.69 -29.01
C ASP A 553 5.18 -3.50 -28.59
N ARG A 554 6.00 -3.70 -27.55
CA ARG A 554 6.87 -2.65 -26.99
C ARG A 554 8.12 -2.38 -27.83
N PHE A 555 8.65 -3.37 -28.55
CA PHE A 555 9.81 -3.24 -29.44
C PHE A 555 9.46 -3.06 -30.92
N ALA A 556 8.18 -2.89 -31.27
CA ALA A 556 7.70 -2.85 -32.66
C ALA A 556 8.40 -1.80 -33.54
N ASP A 557 8.79 -0.66 -32.96
CA ASP A 557 9.44 0.45 -33.67
C ASP A 557 10.97 0.27 -33.82
N PHE A 558 11.53 -0.84 -33.34
CA PHE A 558 12.97 -1.10 -33.32
C PHE A 558 13.32 -2.39 -34.07
N PRO A 559 14.51 -2.47 -34.71
CA PRO A 559 14.95 -3.65 -35.45
C PRO A 559 15.45 -4.76 -34.52
N ILE A 560 14.61 -5.20 -33.57
CA ILE A 560 14.93 -6.21 -32.56
C ILE A 560 14.18 -7.50 -32.87
N THR A 561 14.90 -8.62 -32.91
CA THR A 561 14.31 -9.94 -33.17
C THR A 561 13.98 -10.65 -31.87
N VAL A 562 12.70 -10.93 -31.65
CA VAL A 562 12.17 -11.57 -30.43
C VAL A 562 11.86 -13.05 -30.69
N GLY A 563 12.46 -13.95 -29.92
CA GLY A 563 12.20 -15.39 -29.95
C GLY A 563 11.34 -15.87 -28.77
N MET A 564 10.67 -17.02 -28.94
CA MET A 564 9.92 -17.68 -27.86
C MET A 564 10.25 -19.17 -27.79
N LEU A 565 10.61 -19.66 -26.60
CA LEU A 565 10.79 -21.08 -26.33
C LEU A 565 9.78 -21.56 -25.29
N SER A 566 8.66 -22.08 -25.78
CA SER A 566 7.55 -22.55 -24.96
C SER A 566 6.87 -23.75 -25.61
N ARG A 567 5.96 -24.38 -24.87
CA ARG A 567 5.16 -25.50 -25.38
C ARG A 567 4.14 -25.10 -26.44
N PHE A 568 3.83 -23.81 -26.57
CA PHE A 568 2.95 -23.29 -27.63
C PHE A 568 3.62 -23.21 -28.99
N ARG A 569 4.96 -23.32 -29.04
CA ARG A 569 5.71 -23.34 -30.29
C ARG A 569 5.86 -24.74 -30.83
N THR A 570 5.65 -24.87 -32.13
CA THR A 570 5.90 -26.11 -32.87
C THR A 570 7.39 -26.47 -32.84
N ALA A 571 7.72 -27.75 -33.06
CA ALA A 571 9.11 -28.21 -33.05
C ALA A 571 9.98 -27.43 -34.06
N ARG A 572 9.41 -27.09 -35.22
CA ARG A 572 10.07 -26.29 -36.25
C ARG A 572 10.39 -24.86 -35.78
N GLU A 573 9.42 -24.17 -35.19
CA GLU A 573 9.65 -22.80 -34.65
C GLU A 573 10.67 -22.79 -33.51
N GLN A 574 10.68 -23.83 -32.68
CA GLN A 574 11.69 -23.98 -31.63
C GLN A 574 13.09 -24.17 -32.23
N GLU A 575 13.23 -25.04 -33.24
CA GLU A 575 14.51 -25.25 -33.94
C GLU A 575 15.00 -23.94 -34.58
N GLU A 576 14.12 -23.22 -35.29
CA GLU A 576 14.44 -21.91 -35.88
C GLU A 576 14.89 -20.89 -34.82
N THR A 577 14.24 -20.85 -33.66
CA THR A 577 14.63 -19.96 -32.55
C THR A 577 15.99 -20.37 -31.96
N THR A 578 16.24 -21.66 -31.77
CA THR A 578 17.53 -22.15 -31.22
C THR A 578 18.71 -21.90 -32.15
N ASP A 579 18.53 -22.11 -33.46
CA ASP A 579 19.54 -21.79 -34.47
C ASP A 579 19.78 -20.27 -34.55
N GLY A 580 18.71 -19.48 -34.45
CA GLY A 580 18.78 -18.02 -34.36
C GLY A 580 19.56 -17.51 -33.13
N LEU A 581 19.38 -18.14 -31.97
CA LEU A 581 20.14 -17.81 -30.75
C LEU A 581 21.63 -18.11 -30.90
N GLN A 582 21.96 -19.27 -31.48
CA GLN A 582 23.35 -19.67 -31.71
C GLN A 582 24.07 -18.77 -32.72
N LYS A 583 23.35 -18.29 -33.74
CA LYS A 583 23.88 -17.35 -34.76
C LYS A 583 23.90 -15.90 -34.29
N GLY A 584 23.18 -15.57 -33.23
CA GLY A 584 22.98 -14.21 -32.74
C GLY A 584 22.06 -13.37 -33.63
N ILE A 585 21.09 -14.02 -34.28
CA ILE A 585 20.00 -13.37 -35.03
C ILE A 585 18.86 -12.99 -34.07
N VAL A 586 18.65 -13.79 -33.01
CA VAL A 586 17.65 -13.53 -31.97
C VAL A 586 18.32 -12.72 -30.85
N ASP A 587 17.83 -11.50 -30.62
CA ASP A 587 18.36 -10.56 -29.63
C ASP A 587 17.81 -10.85 -28.22
N ILE A 588 16.52 -11.14 -28.14
CA ILE A 588 15.85 -11.49 -26.88
C ILE A 588 15.02 -12.76 -27.04
N VAL A 589 15.10 -13.65 -26.06
CA VAL A 589 14.26 -14.86 -26.01
C VAL A 589 13.46 -14.92 -24.72
N VAL A 590 12.16 -15.15 -24.86
CA VAL A 590 11.25 -15.44 -23.73
C VAL A 590 11.01 -16.93 -23.68
N GLY A 591 11.21 -17.57 -22.52
CA GLY A 591 11.00 -19.00 -22.44
C GLY A 591 10.81 -19.56 -21.06
N THR A 592 10.24 -20.76 -21.03
CA THR A 592 10.05 -21.52 -19.78
C THR A 592 11.34 -22.26 -19.40
N HIS A 593 11.24 -23.25 -18.52
CA HIS A 593 12.34 -24.19 -18.21
C HIS A 593 13.02 -24.80 -19.45
N ARG A 594 12.38 -24.77 -20.64
CA ARG A 594 13.00 -25.14 -21.92
C ARG A 594 14.31 -24.39 -22.19
N LEU A 595 14.42 -23.11 -21.79
CA LEU A 595 15.65 -22.30 -21.92
C LEU A 595 16.83 -22.87 -21.13
N LEU A 596 16.57 -23.65 -20.08
CA LEU A 596 17.60 -24.26 -19.22
C LEU A 596 18.09 -25.62 -19.75
N SER A 597 17.63 -26.03 -20.93
CA SER A 597 18.02 -27.31 -21.53
C SER A 597 19.44 -27.21 -22.11
N LYS A 598 20.19 -28.31 -22.10
CA LYS A 598 21.61 -28.34 -22.49
C LYS A 598 21.87 -28.03 -23.97
N ASP A 599 20.86 -28.14 -24.82
CA ASP A 599 20.92 -27.87 -26.26
C ASP A 599 20.79 -26.38 -26.59
N ILE A 600 20.46 -25.53 -25.61
CA ILE A 600 20.37 -24.08 -25.81
C ILE A 600 21.75 -23.46 -25.66
N VAL A 601 22.25 -22.86 -26.75
CA VAL A 601 23.55 -22.19 -26.81
C VAL A 601 23.36 -20.75 -27.27
N PHE A 602 23.76 -19.80 -26.44
CA PHE A 602 23.80 -18.38 -26.79
C PHE A 602 25.13 -18.03 -27.45
N LYS A 603 25.12 -17.06 -28.37
CA LYS A 603 26.35 -16.49 -28.94
C LYS A 603 27.04 -15.58 -27.95
N ASP A 604 26.29 -14.67 -27.32
CA ASP A 604 26.81 -13.70 -26.36
C ASP A 604 25.69 -13.19 -25.43
N LEU A 605 25.41 -13.94 -24.35
CA LEU A 605 24.39 -13.59 -23.36
C LEU A 605 24.93 -12.53 -22.40
N GLY A 606 24.28 -11.36 -22.34
CA GLY A 606 24.68 -10.28 -21.44
C GLY A 606 23.75 -10.05 -20.24
N LEU A 607 22.45 -10.38 -20.36
CA LEU A 607 21.47 -10.18 -19.30
C LEU A 607 20.52 -11.35 -19.18
N LEU A 608 20.32 -11.81 -17.94
CA LEU A 608 19.34 -12.82 -17.55
C LEU A 608 18.26 -12.20 -16.67
N ILE A 609 17.03 -12.16 -17.17
CA ILE A 609 15.86 -11.70 -16.42
C ILE A 609 15.09 -12.93 -15.94
N VAL A 610 14.85 -13.03 -14.63
CA VAL A 610 14.13 -14.16 -14.02
C VAL A 610 12.88 -13.64 -13.31
N ASP A 611 11.71 -14.02 -13.81
CA ASP A 611 10.44 -13.68 -13.17
C ASP A 611 9.96 -14.82 -12.26
N GLU A 612 9.49 -14.48 -11.05
CA GLU A 612 8.93 -15.43 -10.07
C GLU A 612 9.86 -16.62 -9.73
N GLU A 613 11.14 -16.34 -9.40
CA GLU A 613 12.21 -17.34 -9.13
C GLU A 613 11.80 -18.45 -8.13
N GLN A 614 10.92 -18.14 -7.16
CA GLN A 614 10.38 -19.09 -6.19
C GLN A 614 9.76 -20.34 -6.81
N ARG A 615 9.15 -20.22 -8.00
CA ARG A 615 8.38 -21.31 -8.62
C ARG A 615 9.24 -22.32 -9.40
N PHE A 616 10.55 -22.10 -9.51
CA PHE A 616 11.46 -23.04 -10.15
C PHE A 616 11.89 -24.17 -9.20
N GLY A 617 11.88 -25.40 -9.72
CA GLY A 617 12.34 -26.59 -9.00
C GLY A 617 13.85 -26.59 -8.73
N VAL A 618 14.30 -27.45 -7.81
CA VAL A 618 15.70 -27.49 -7.33
C VAL A 618 16.71 -27.68 -8.47
N LYS A 619 16.44 -28.59 -9.42
CA LYS A 619 17.30 -28.83 -10.60
C LYS A 619 17.42 -27.60 -11.51
N HIS A 620 16.34 -26.84 -11.69
CA HIS A 620 16.35 -25.61 -12.47
C HIS A 620 17.18 -24.53 -11.76
N LYS A 621 17.08 -24.45 -10.43
CA LYS A 621 17.87 -23.52 -9.61
C LYS A 621 19.38 -23.82 -9.65
N GLU A 622 19.78 -25.08 -9.71
CA GLU A 622 21.19 -25.45 -9.89
C GLU A 622 21.73 -25.03 -11.27
N THR A 623 20.95 -25.23 -12.33
CA THR A 623 21.32 -24.83 -13.69
C THR A 623 21.38 -23.31 -13.81
N LEU A 624 20.43 -22.61 -13.17
CA LEU A 624 20.45 -21.15 -13.04
C LEU A 624 21.72 -20.65 -12.36
N LYS A 625 22.14 -21.26 -11.25
CA LYS A 625 23.39 -20.85 -10.56
C LYS A 625 24.60 -20.85 -11.48
N GLN A 626 24.70 -21.83 -12.39
CA GLN A 626 25.80 -21.91 -13.36
C GLN A 626 25.73 -20.77 -14.40
N MET A 627 24.54 -20.45 -14.90
CA MET A 627 24.35 -19.32 -15.83
C MET A 627 24.59 -17.96 -15.15
N LYS A 628 24.30 -17.84 -13.86
CA LYS A 628 24.45 -16.60 -13.06
C LYS A 628 25.92 -16.24 -12.74
N GLU A 629 26.91 -17.08 -13.06
CA GLU A 629 28.31 -16.84 -12.64
C GLU A 629 28.95 -15.62 -13.33
N ASN A 630 28.71 -15.40 -14.63
CA ASN A 630 29.39 -14.38 -15.44
C ASN A 630 28.44 -13.43 -16.20
N VAL A 631 27.15 -13.44 -15.88
CA VAL A 631 26.10 -12.69 -16.59
C VAL A 631 25.36 -11.81 -15.59
N ASP A 632 24.91 -10.64 -16.03
CA ASP A 632 24.07 -9.76 -15.22
C ASP A 632 22.69 -10.40 -15.00
N VAL A 633 22.20 -10.36 -13.76
CA VAL A 633 20.96 -11.03 -13.35
C VAL A 633 20.00 -10.03 -12.74
N LEU A 634 18.79 -9.97 -13.29
CA LEU A 634 17.68 -9.21 -12.74
C LEU A 634 16.55 -10.16 -12.35
N THR A 635 16.29 -10.33 -11.05
CA THR A 635 15.17 -11.15 -10.56
C THR A 635 13.96 -10.24 -10.28
N LEU A 636 12.78 -10.60 -10.79
CA LEU A 636 11.50 -9.90 -10.55
C LEU A 636 10.64 -10.69 -9.56
N THR A 637 10.04 -10.02 -8.56
CA THR A 637 9.09 -10.67 -7.65
C THR A 637 7.97 -9.73 -7.20
N ALA A 638 6.76 -10.28 -6.98
CA ALA A 638 5.62 -9.57 -6.40
C ALA A 638 5.74 -9.38 -4.89
N THR A 639 6.12 -10.44 -4.19
CA THR A 639 6.34 -10.45 -2.75
C THR A 639 7.80 -10.76 -2.49
N PRO A 640 8.55 -9.91 -1.75
CA PRO A 640 9.91 -10.28 -1.37
C PRO A 640 9.84 -11.55 -0.51
N ILE A 641 10.56 -12.59 -0.93
CA ILE A 641 10.73 -13.78 -0.10
C ILE A 641 11.52 -13.33 1.13
N PRO A 642 11.10 -13.61 2.37
CA PRO A 642 11.75 -12.99 3.52
C PRO A 642 13.24 -13.32 3.67
N ARG A 643 13.68 -14.49 3.19
CA ARG A 643 15.12 -14.83 3.06
C ARG A 643 15.86 -13.89 2.10
N THR A 644 15.25 -13.54 0.97
CA THR A 644 15.85 -12.65 -0.04
C THR A 644 15.76 -11.18 0.40
N LEU A 645 14.70 -10.80 1.11
CA LEU A 645 14.60 -9.51 1.81
C LEU A 645 15.77 -9.34 2.78
N HIS A 646 16.01 -10.37 3.61
CA HIS A 646 17.08 -10.36 4.61
C HIS A 646 18.48 -10.28 3.98
N MET A 647 18.75 -11.02 2.90
CA MET A 647 20.01 -10.92 2.16
C MET A 647 20.22 -9.54 1.53
N SER A 648 19.13 -8.83 1.25
CA SER A 648 19.20 -7.48 0.72
C SER A 648 19.45 -6.44 1.82
N LEU A 649 18.79 -6.59 2.97
CA LEU A 649 18.97 -5.74 4.15
C LEU A 649 20.37 -5.86 4.78
N THR A 650 21.04 -7.00 4.62
CA THR A 650 22.43 -7.22 5.05
C THR A 650 23.47 -6.65 4.06
N GLY A 651 23.03 -6.03 2.95
CA GLY A 651 23.90 -5.49 1.91
C GLY A 651 24.66 -6.56 1.13
N VAL A 652 24.17 -7.81 1.14
CA VAL A 652 24.77 -8.94 0.42
C VAL A 652 24.18 -9.06 -1.00
N ARG A 653 22.92 -8.62 -1.19
CA ARG A 653 22.25 -8.55 -2.50
C ARG A 653 21.63 -7.18 -2.71
N ASP A 654 21.80 -6.59 -3.88
CA ASP A 654 21.18 -5.30 -4.16
C ASP A 654 19.67 -5.45 -4.45
N MET A 655 18.85 -4.55 -3.90
CA MET A 655 17.39 -4.58 -4.03
C MET A 655 16.85 -3.20 -4.40
N SER A 656 15.91 -3.18 -5.34
CA SER A 656 15.11 -2.00 -5.68
C SER A 656 13.64 -2.30 -5.40
N THR A 657 12.94 -1.33 -4.82
CA THR A 657 11.50 -1.44 -4.49
C THR A 657 10.68 -0.46 -5.30
N ILE A 658 9.58 -0.95 -5.87
CA ILE A 658 8.51 -0.16 -6.46
C ILE A 658 7.29 -0.25 -5.53
N ASP A 659 7.13 0.78 -4.71
CA ASP A 659 6.10 0.97 -3.68
C ASP A 659 4.91 1.82 -4.17
N GLU A 660 5.11 2.66 -5.18
CA GLU A 660 4.07 3.51 -5.76
C GLU A 660 3.27 2.80 -6.88
N PRO A 661 1.93 2.71 -6.79
CA PRO A 661 1.09 2.23 -7.89
C PRO A 661 1.02 3.25 -9.05
N PRO A 662 0.77 2.81 -10.30
CA PRO A 662 0.42 3.72 -11.40
C PRO A 662 -0.93 4.42 -11.17
N GLU A 663 -1.11 5.66 -11.68
CA GLU A 663 -2.24 6.57 -11.39
C GLU A 663 -3.65 6.02 -11.69
N ASP A 664 -3.79 4.98 -12.52
CA ASP A 664 -5.08 4.51 -13.08
C ASP A 664 -5.71 3.33 -12.30
N ARG A 665 -5.29 3.07 -11.06
CA ARG A 665 -5.69 1.89 -10.28
C ARG A 665 -6.51 2.23 -9.04
N TYR A 666 -7.75 1.73 -8.98
CA TYR A 666 -8.59 1.81 -7.79
C TYR A 666 -8.32 0.63 -6.84
N PRO A 667 -8.29 0.86 -5.50
CA PRO A 667 -8.14 -0.21 -4.52
C PRO A 667 -9.20 -1.31 -4.70
N VAL A 668 -8.78 -2.57 -4.53
CA VAL A 668 -9.71 -3.71 -4.59
C VAL A 668 -10.57 -3.68 -3.33
N GLN A 669 -11.86 -3.45 -3.50
CA GLN A 669 -12.84 -3.46 -2.43
C GLN A 669 -12.94 -4.86 -1.84
N THR A 670 -12.54 -4.99 -0.58
CA THR A 670 -12.33 -6.28 0.08
C THR A 670 -13.39 -6.52 1.15
N TYR A 671 -14.14 -7.61 1.00
CA TYR A 671 -15.18 -8.01 1.95
C TYR A 671 -14.83 -9.35 2.57
N VAL A 672 -14.94 -9.43 3.91
CA VAL A 672 -14.83 -10.67 4.68
C VAL A 672 -16.20 -10.97 5.26
N MET A 673 -16.80 -12.09 4.88
CA MET A 673 -18.18 -12.42 5.28
C MET A 673 -18.48 -13.92 5.17
N GLU A 674 -19.63 -14.33 5.68
CA GLU A 674 -20.10 -15.70 5.51
C GLU A 674 -20.52 -15.99 4.06
N PHE A 675 -20.34 -17.24 3.63
CA PHE A 675 -20.71 -17.67 2.29
C PHE A 675 -22.24 -17.59 2.10
N ASN A 676 -22.68 -16.73 1.18
CA ASN A 676 -24.08 -16.56 0.82
C ASN A 676 -24.25 -16.72 -0.71
N GLU A 677 -25.06 -17.69 -1.13
CA GLU A 677 -25.33 -17.93 -2.56
C GLU A 677 -26.02 -16.75 -3.24
N HIS A 678 -26.87 -16.01 -2.53
CA HIS A 678 -27.58 -14.87 -3.10
C HIS A 678 -26.61 -13.75 -3.45
N MET A 679 -25.69 -13.43 -2.53
CA MET A 679 -24.61 -12.46 -2.74
C MET A 679 -23.73 -12.86 -3.93
N VAL A 680 -23.32 -14.13 -4.00
CA VAL A 680 -22.51 -14.64 -5.13
C VAL A 680 -23.23 -14.44 -6.46
N ARG A 681 -24.55 -14.68 -6.51
CA ARG A 681 -25.36 -14.47 -7.71
C ARG A 681 -25.43 -12.99 -8.09
N GLU A 682 -25.78 -12.10 -7.16
CA GLU A 682 -25.91 -10.67 -7.44
C GLU A 682 -24.59 -10.05 -7.91
N ALA A 683 -23.50 -10.32 -7.19
CA ALA A 683 -22.18 -9.81 -7.54
C ALA A 683 -21.69 -10.39 -8.88
N ALA A 684 -21.99 -11.66 -9.19
CA ALA A 684 -21.68 -12.23 -10.49
C ALA A 684 -22.50 -11.60 -11.64
N LEU A 685 -23.81 -11.39 -11.47
CA LEU A 685 -24.65 -10.75 -12.49
C LEU A 685 -24.24 -9.29 -12.71
N LYS A 686 -23.86 -8.57 -11.65
CA LYS A 686 -23.31 -7.21 -11.74
C LYS A 686 -22.02 -7.16 -12.57
N GLU A 687 -21.12 -8.14 -12.40
CA GLU A 687 -19.89 -8.24 -13.19
C GLU A 687 -20.16 -8.57 -14.66
N ILE A 688 -21.05 -9.54 -14.91
CA ILE A 688 -21.41 -9.96 -16.27
C ILE A 688 -22.13 -8.83 -17.01
N GLY A 689 -23.00 -8.07 -16.33
CA GLY A 689 -23.69 -6.91 -16.90
C GLY A 689 -22.77 -5.76 -17.32
N ARG A 690 -21.50 -5.76 -16.88
CA ARG A 690 -20.46 -4.82 -17.32
C ARG A 690 -19.43 -5.42 -18.28
N ASP A 691 -19.74 -6.56 -18.90
CA ASP A 691 -18.85 -7.35 -19.76
C ASP A 691 -17.53 -7.77 -19.08
N GLY A 692 -17.58 -7.95 -17.76
CA GLY A 692 -16.44 -8.39 -16.97
C GLY A 692 -16.42 -9.91 -16.73
N GLN A 693 -15.28 -10.41 -16.26
CA GLN A 693 -15.07 -11.82 -15.94
C GLN A 693 -14.85 -12.02 -14.44
N ILE A 694 -15.06 -13.26 -13.98
CA ILE A 694 -15.08 -13.61 -12.55
C ILE A 694 -14.14 -14.77 -12.25
N TYR A 695 -13.36 -14.65 -11.17
CA TYR A 695 -12.70 -15.79 -10.53
C TYR A 695 -13.54 -16.34 -9.38
N PHE A 696 -13.76 -17.65 -9.37
CA PHE A 696 -14.32 -18.35 -8.21
C PHE A 696 -13.30 -19.37 -7.70
N VAL A 697 -12.61 -19.05 -6.62
CA VAL A 697 -11.54 -19.86 -6.03
C VAL A 697 -12.13 -20.89 -5.09
N TYR A 698 -11.98 -22.16 -5.45
CA TYR A 698 -12.43 -23.32 -4.67
C TYR A 698 -11.31 -24.36 -4.59
N ASN A 699 -10.60 -24.38 -3.45
CA ASN A 699 -9.36 -25.17 -3.30
C ASN A 699 -9.59 -26.66 -2.95
N ARG A 700 -10.53 -27.33 -3.65
CA ARG A 700 -10.81 -28.77 -3.46
C ARG A 700 -11.08 -29.47 -4.80
N VAL A 701 -10.02 -30.01 -5.42
CA VAL A 701 -10.09 -30.63 -6.76
C VAL A 701 -11.13 -31.75 -6.84
N ARG A 702 -11.28 -32.58 -5.80
CA ARG A 702 -12.23 -33.72 -5.82
C ARG A 702 -13.70 -33.30 -5.98
N THR A 703 -14.05 -32.08 -5.59
CA THR A 703 -15.43 -31.59 -5.57
C THR A 703 -15.64 -30.34 -6.42
N ILE A 704 -14.63 -29.91 -7.18
CA ILE A 704 -14.68 -28.68 -7.97
C ILE A 704 -15.74 -28.73 -9.06
N ASP A 705 -15.92 -29.87 -9.74
CA ASP A 705 -16.96 -30.04 -10.76
C ASP A 705 -18.38 -29.98 -10.17
N ARG A 706 -18.54 -30.45 -8.92
CA ARG A 706 -19.81 -30.32 -8.19
C ARG A 706 -20.10 -28.86 -7.86
N MET A 707 -19.07 -28.11 -7.46
CA MET A 707 -19.20 -26.67 -7.18
C MET A 707 -19.52 -25.90 -8.46
N ALA A 708 -18.82 -26.16 -9.56
CA ALA A 708 -19.13 -25.55 -10.86
C ALA A 708 -20.56 -25.87 -11.33
N SER A 709 -21.02 -27.10 -11.12
CA SER A 709 -22.41 -27.49 -11.42
C SER A 709 -23.43 -26.76 -10.55
N ARG A 710 -23.10 -26.52 -9.27
CA ARG A 710 -23.92 -25.75 -8.33
C ARG A 710 -24.00 -24.29 -8.76
N LEU A 711 -22.86 -23.67 -9.08
CA LEU A 711 -22.80 -22.29 -9.59
C LEU A 711 -23.52 -22.14 -10.93
N LYS A 712 -23.45 -23.13 -11.81
CA LYS A 712 -24.19 -23.11 -13.09
C LYS A 712 -25.71 -23.17 -12.91
N LYS A 713 -26.19 -23.84 -11.86
CA LYS A 713 -27.63 -23.80 -11.49
C LYS A 713 -28.02 -22.46 -10.87
N LEU A 714 -27.11 -21.88 -10.07
CA LEU A 714 -27.32 -20.61 -9.39
C LEU A 714 -27.31 -19.43 -10.37
N ILE A 715 -26.46 -19.47 -11.40
CA ILE A 715 -26.24 -18.40 -12.39
C ILE A 715 -26.29 -19.01 -13.81
N PRO A 716 -27.49 -19.34 -14.32
CA PRO A 716 -27.66 -19.95 -15.65
C PRO A 716 -27.20 -19.03 -16.80
N GLU A 717 -27.10 -17.72 -16.57
CA GLU A 717 -26.67 -16.71 -17.53
C GLU A 717 -25.16 -16.74 -17.79
N ALA A 718 -24.36 -17.33 -16.88
CA ALA A 718 -22.90 -17.32 -16.95
C ALA A 718 -22.32 -18.54 -17.70
N ARG A 719 -21.33 -18.31 -18.57
CA ARG A 719 -20.51 -19.37 -19.17
C ARG A 719 -19.38 -19.76 -18.22
N ILE A 720 -19.54 -20.91 -17.55
CA ILE A 720 -18.60 -21.37 -16.51
C ILE A 720 -17.60 -22.40 -17.05
N ALA A 721 -16.32 -22.21 -16.76
CA ALA A 721 -15.24 -23.17 -16.98
C ALA A 721 -14.56 -23.59 -15.66
N VAL A 722 -13.87 -24.74 -15.69
CA VAL A 722 -13.12 -25.29 -14.53
C VAL A 722 -11.63 -25.36 -14.84
N ALA A 723 -10.79 -24.91 -13.91
CA ALA A 723 -9.33 -24.99 -14.03
C ALA A 723 -8.65 -25.44 -12.74
N HIS A 724 -7.93 -26.57 -12.76
CA HIS A 724 -7.19 -27.06 -11.60
C HIS A 724 -5.87 -27.76 -11.94
N GLY A 725 -4.94 -27.82 -11.00
CA GLY A 725 -3.58 -28.33 -11.23
C GLY A 725 -3.44 -29.82 -11.56
N GLN A 726 -4.48 -30.62 -11.32
CA GLN A 726 -4.51 -32.04 -11.75
C GLN A 726 -4.93 -32.25 -13.20
N MET A 727 -5.35 -31.19 -13.92
CA MET A 727 -5.67 -31.28 -15.34
C MET A 727 -4.39 -31.57 -16.14
N GLY A 728 -4.52 -32.21 -17.30
CA GLY A 728 -3.39 -32.30 -18.22
C GLY A 728 -2.93 -30.91 -18.62
N GLU A 729 -1.61 -30.67 -18.67
CA GLU A 729 -1.06 -29.33 -18.94
C GLU A 729 -1.64 -28.69 -20.23
N ARG A 730 -1.87 -29.49 -21.28
CA ARG A 730 -2.50 -29.02 -22.53
C ARG A 730 -3.97 -28.60 -22.37
N GLU A 731 -4.71 -29.29 -21.51
CA GLU A 731 -6.12 -29.01 -21.27
C GLU A 731 -6.27 -27.74 -20.46
N LEU A 732 -5.48 -27.60 -19.39
CA LEU A 732 -5.42 -26.39 -18.57
C LEU A 732 -5.03 -25.17 -19.41
N GLU A 733 -3.97 -25.28 -20.21
CA GLU A 733 -3.52 -24.22 -21.10
C GLU A 733 -4.64 -23.77 -22.07
N LYS A 734 -5.37 -24.73 -22.68
CA LYS A 734 -6.48 -24.42 -23.58
C LYS A 734 -7.61 -23.68 -22.87
N VAL A 735 -8.06 -24.16 -21.70
CA VAL A 735 -9.12 -23.51 -20.93
C VAL A 735 -8.73 -22.09 -20.54
N MET A 736 -7.46 -21.87 -20.18
CA MET A 736 -6.97 -20.53 -19.85
C MET A 736 -6.97 -19.59 -21.06
N VAL A 737 -6.56 -20.07 -22.24
CA VAL A 737 -6.62 -19.27 -23.49
C VAL A 737 -8.07 -18.94 -23.83
N ASP A 738 -8.97 -19.93 -23.77
CA ASP A 738 -10.39 -19.72 -24.02
C ASP A 738 -11.01 -18.71 -23.03
N PHE A 739 -10.56 -18.69 -21.78
CA PHE A 739 -10.97 -17.69 -20.79
C PHE A 739 -10.43 -16.29 -21.14
N ILE A 740 -9.15 -16.16 -21.55
CA ILE A 740 -8.58 -14.86 -21.99
C ILE A 740 -9.32 -14.30 -23.22
N GLU A 741 -9.76 -15.16 -24.14
CA GLU A 741 -10.51 -14.79 -25.34
C GLU A 741 -12.01 -14.49 -25.09
N ASN A 742 -12.43 -14.31 -23.83
CA ASN A 742 -13.83 -14.05 -23.42
C ASN A 742 -14.84 -15.13 -23.87
N LYS A 743 -14.42 -16.40 -24.02
CA LYS A 743 -15.35 -17.52 -24.30
C LYS A 743 -16.10 -17.97 -23.05
N TYR A 744 -15.57 -17.67 -21.87
CA TYR A 744 -16.14 -17.99 -20.57
C TYR A 744 -16.19 -16.74 -19.69
N ASP A 745 -17.25 -16.59 -18.90
CA ASP A 745 -17.48 -15.43 -18.02
C ASP A 745 -16.94 -15.70 -16.61
N MET A 746 -16.99 -16.96 -16.15
CA MET A 746 -16.56 -17.35 -14.82
C MET A 746 -15.60 -18.54 -14.87
N LEU A 747 -14.45 -18.41 -14.21
CA LEU A 747 -13.48 -19.50 -14.04
C LEU A 747 -13.50 -20.03 -12.60
N VAL A 748 -14.04 -21.24 -12.43
CA VAL A 748 -13.99 -21.97 -11.16
C VAL A 748 -12.64 -22.66 -11.06
N CYS A 749 -11.79 -22.19 -10.16
CA CYS A 749 -10.39 -22.58 -10.13
C CYS A 749 -9.87 -22.89 -8.74
N THR A 750 -8.76 -23.62 -8.68
CA THR A 750 -7.95 -23.75 -7.46
C THR A 750 -6.99 -22.56 -7.33
N THR A 751 -6.05 -22.60 -6.40
CA THR A 751 -4.96 -21.60 -6.27
C THR A 751 -4.02 -21.53 -7.49
N ILE A 752 -4.33 -22.21 -8.60
CA ILE A 752 -3.52 -22.16 -9.82
C ILE A 752 -3.45 -20.76 -10.43
N ILE A 753 -4.46 -19.92 -10.22
CA ILE A 753 -4.46 -18.51 -10.64
C ILE A 753 -3.47 -17.65 -9.84
N GLU A 754 -2.96 -18.15 -8.71
CA GLU A 754 -1.84 -17.53 -7.99
C GLU A 754 -0.60 -17.45 -8.89
N THR A 755 -0.45 -18.37 -9.86
CA THR A 755 0.64 -18.38 -10.84
C THR A 755 0.33 -17.49 -12.04
N GLY A 756 0.86 -16.26 -12.04
CA GLY A 756 1.27 -15.58 -13.27
C GLY A 756 0.21 -15.23 -14.31
N LEU A 757 -1.08 -15.34 -14.00
CA LEU A 757 -2.13 -15.00 -14.96
C LEU A 757 -2.56 -13.55 -14.74
N ASP A 758 -2.29 -12.71 -15.74
CA ASP A 758 -2.80 -11.35 -15.84
C ASP A 758 -3.97 -11.30 -16.80
N ILE A 759 -5.19 -11.24 -16.26
CA ILE A 759 -6.39 -11.10 -17.09
C ILE A 759 -7.03 -9.78 -16.70
N GLN A 760 -6.85 -8.78 -17.55
CA GLN A 760 -7.31 -7.41 -17.31
C GLN A 760 -8.83 -7.33 -17.12
N ASN A 761 -9.59 -8.22 -17.77
CA ASN A 761 -11.05 -8.18 -17.72
C ASN A 761 -11.65 -8.84 -16.45
N VAL A 762 -10.82 -9.44 -15.59
CA VAL A 762 -11.30 -10.04 -14.34
C VAL A 762 -11.28 -9.00 -13.22
N ASN A 763 -12.46 -8.55 -12.81
CA ASN A 763 -12.61 -7.51 -11.78
C ASN A 763 -13.37 -7.98 -10.54
N THR A 764 -13.91 -9.20 -10.53
CA THR A 764 -14.55 -9.78 -9.33
C THR A 764 -13.94 -11.13 -8.99
N MET A 765 -13.63 -11.34 -7.71
CA MET A 765 -13.12 -12.61 -7.18
C MET A 765 -13.92 -13.05 -5.96
N PHE A 766 -14.32 -14.33 -5.95
CA PHE A 766 -14.84 -15.02 -4.78
C PHE A 766 -13.81 -16.04 -4.30
N ILE A 767 -13.50 -16.03 -3.00
CA ILE A 767 -12.63 -17.02 -2.36
C ILE A 767 -13.45 -17.81 -1.35
N TYR A 768 -13.71 -19.07 -1.68
CA TYR A 768 -14.42 -20.01 -0.81
C TYR A 768 -13.46 -20.55 0.26
N ASP A 769 -13.91 -20.61 1.52
CA ASP A 769 -13.09 -21.02 2.69
C ASP A 769 -11.78 -20.22 2.85
N ALA A 770 -11.87 -18.89 2.78
CA ALA A 770 -10.70 -18.01 2.91
C ALA A 770 -9.96 -18.21 4.25
N ASP A 771 -10.68 -18.59 5.31
CA ASP A 771 -10.15 -18.90 6.64
C ASP A 771 -9.08 -20.01 6.64
N ARG A 772 -9.12 -20.90 5.64
CA ARG A 772 -8.17 -22.03 5.50
C ARG A 772 -6.91 -21.68 4.71
N MET A 773 -6.80 -20.46 4.19
CA MET A 773 -5.70 -20.03 3.31
C MET A 773 -4.72 -19.11 4.05
N GLY A 774 -3.44 -19.13 3.68
CA GLY A 774 -2.43 -18.26 4.28
C GLY A 774 -2.55 -16.80 3.82
N LEU A 775 -2.10 -15.83 4.63
CA LEU A 775 -2.25 -14.39 4.33
C LEU A 775 -1.61 -14.00 2.99
N ALA A 776 -0.34 -14.41 2.77
CA ALA A 776 0.32 -14.14 1.49
C ALA A 776 -0.41 -14.77 0.28
N GLN A 777 -1.07 -15.91 0.44
CA GLN A 777 -1.85 -16.52 -0.65
C GLN A 777 -3.10 -15.70 -0.95
N LEU A 778 -3.84 -15.31 0.09
CA LEU A 778 -5.03 -14.46 -0.03
C LEU A 778 -4.67 -13.12 -0.69
N TYR A 779 -3.55 -12.52 -0.29
CA TYR A 779 -3.07 -11.27 -0.88
C TYR A 779 -2.65 -11.43 -2.35
N GLN A 780 -1.90 -12.48 -2.68
CA GLN A 780 -1.51 -12.76 -4.06
C GLN A 780 -2.73 -13.00 -4.96
N LEU A 781 -3.76 -13.70 -4.46
CA LEU A 781 -5.02 -13.92 -5.16
C LEU A 781 -5.78 -12.59 -5.35
N ARG A 782 -5.88 -11.77 -4.32
CA ARG A 782 -6.47 -10.42 -4.41
C ARG A 782 -5.79 -9.57 -5.48
N GLY A 783 -4.45 -9.61 -5.56
CA GLY A 783 -3.67 -8.93 -6.58
C GLY A 783 -3.86 -9.45 -8.02
N ARG A 784 -4.65 -10.53 -8.23
CA ARG A 784 -5.03 -11.03 -9.55
C ARG A 784 -6.22 -10.29 -10.17
N ILE A 785 -6.88 -9.40 -9.44
CA ILE A 785 -8.01 -8.58 -9.93
C ILE A 785 -7.74 -7.09 -9.77
N GLY A 786 -8.57 -6.24 -10.40
CA GLY A 786 -8.45 -4.79 -10.31
C GLY A 786 -7.23 -4.24 -11.03
N ARG A 787 -7.07 -4.63 -12.30
CA ARG A 787 -5.95 -4.24 -13.16
C ARG A 787 -6.33 -3.22 -14.23
N THR A 788 -7.60 -2.82 -14.25
CA THR A 788 -8.16 -1.78 -15.11
C THR A 788 -8.59 -0.59 -14.25
N ASN A 789 -9.00 0.51 -14.89
CA ASN A 789 -9.60 1.67 -14.23
C ASN A 789 -11.03 1.42 -13.73
N ARG A 790 -11.39 0.16 -13.47
CA ARG A 790 -12.69 -0.24 -12.93
C ARG A 790 -12.49 -0.71 -11.50
N VAL A 791 -13.43 -0.34 -10.63
CA VAL A 791 -13.46 -0.85 -9.26
C VAL A 791 -13.62 -2.37 -9.29
N ALA A 792 -12.73 -3.05 -8.59
CA ALA A 792 -12.71 -4.49 -8.45
C ALA A 792 -13.13 -4.92 -7.04
N TYR A 793 -13.72 -6.10 -6.94
CA TYR A 793 -14.33 -6.61 -5.72
C TYR A 793 -13.75 -7.99 -5.36
N ALA A 794 -13.28 -8.15 -4.13
CA ALA A 794 -12.79 -9.40 -3.56
C ALA A 794 -13.66 -9.84 -2.39
N TYR A 795 -14.31 -10.99 -2.50
CA TYR A 795 -15.15 -11.58 -1.46
C TYR A 795 -14.44 -12.77 -0.83
N PHE A 796 -13.96 -12.60 0.40
CA PHE A 796 -13.35 -13.64 1.22
C PHE A 796 -14.44 -14.28 2.09
N THR A 797 -14.81 -15.51 1.76
CA THR A 797 -15.95 -16.19 2.38
C THR A 797 -15.54 -17.33 3.30
N TYR A 798 -16.29 -17.54 4.38
CA TYR A 798 -16.18 -18.70 5.28
C TYR A 798 -17.56 -19.35 5.52
N ASP A 799 -17.59 -20.57 6.04
CA ASP A 799 -18.85 -21.31 6.27
C ASP A 799 -19.76 -20.58 7.30
N ARG A 800 -21.08 -20.49 7.03
CA ARG A 800 -22.09 -19.70 7.79
C ARG A 800 -22.20 -19.98 9.30
N ASP A 801 -21.87 -21.19 9.75
CA ASP A 801 -22.03 -21.58 11.17
C ASP A 801 -20.68 -21.89 11.84
N LYS A 802 -19.58 -21.41 11.26
CA LYS A 802 -18.24 -21.76 11.70
C LYS A 802 -17.67 -20.68 12.61
N VAL A 803 -17.39 -21.05 13.86
CA VAL A 803 -16.56 -20.24 14.75
C VAL A 803 -15.13 -20.21 14.20
N LEU A 804 -14.68 -19.02 13.81
CA LEU A 804 -13.31 -18.80 13.36
C LEU A 804 -12.32 -18.96 14.52
N THR A 805 -11.13 -19.46 14.22
CA THR A 805 -10.03 -19.38 15.17
C THR A 805 -9.53 -17.95 15.23
N GLU A 806 -9.01 -17.52 16.39
CA GLU A 806 -8.45 -16.17 16.58
C GLU A 806 -7.38 -15.84 15.51
N VAL A 807 -6.59 -16.83 15.10
CA VAL A 807 -5.59 -16.72 14.01
C VAL A 807 -6.23 -16.46 12.65
N ALA A 808 -7.33 -17.16 12.34
CA ALA A 808 -8.04 -16.98 11.08
C ALA A 808 -8.75 -15.62 11.05
N GLU A 809 -9.31 -15.18 12.18
CA GLU A 809 -9.94 -13.87 12.34
C GLU A 809 -8.92 -12.74 12.18
N LYS A 810 -7.80 -12.77 12.91
CA LYS A 810 -6.71 -11.78 12.77
C LYS A 810 -6.17 -11.73 11.33
N ARG A 811 -6.04 -12.88 10.67
CA ARG A 811 -5.60 -12.97 9.26
C ARG A 811 -6.60 -12.35 8.30
N LEU A 812 -7.89 -12.64 8.47
CA LEU A 812 -8.94 -12.11 7.61
C LEU A 812 -9.17 -10.60 7.86
N ARG A 813 -9.08 -10.15 9.11
CA ARG A 813 -9.10 -8.74 9.46
C ARG A 813 -7.92 -7.99 8.81
N ALA A 814 -6.71 -8.53 8.92
CA ALA A 814 -5.54 -7.98 8.23
C ALA A 814 -5.76 -7.86 6.70
N ILE A 815 -6.40 -8.83 6.02
CA ILE A 815 -6.65 -8.70 4.56
C ILE A 815 -7.62 -7.56 4.22
N LYS A 816 -8.52 -7.23 5.15
CA LYS A 816 -9.48 -6.12 5.06
C LYS A 816 -8.81 -4.78 5.37
N ASP A 817 -7.95 -4.72 6.38
CA ASP A 817 -7.31 -3.47 6.81
C ASP A 817 -6.25 -3.02 5.79
N PHE A 818 -5.51 -3.96 5.17
CA PHE A 818 -4.54 -3.65 4.12
C PHE A 818 -5.19 -3.46 2.73
N THR A 819 -6.22 -2.62 2.62
CA THR A 819 -6.89 -2.29 1.34
C THR A 819 -6.03 -1.40 0.44
N GLU A 820 -5.03 -0.72 0.98
CA GLU A 820 -4.14 0.19 0.25
C GLU A 820 -3.05 -0.49 -0.58
N PHE A 821 -2.68 0.19 -1.67
CA PHE A 821 -1.61 -0.17 -2.59
C PHE A 821 -0.23 0.03 -1.93
N GLY A 822 0.70 -0.93 -2.08
CA GLY A 822 2.06 -0.86 -1.54
C GLY A 822 2.24 -1.61 -0.21
N SER A 823 1.16 -2.22 0.29
CA SER A 823 1.14 -3.02 1.52
C SER A 823 1.89 -4.36 1.42
N GLY A 824 2.33 -4.80 0.23
CA GLY A 824 2.99 -6.10 0.03
C GLY A 824 4.22 -6.34 0.91
N PHE A 825 4.97 -5.28 1.26
CA PHE A 825 6.09 -5.35 2.22
C PHE A 825 5.62 -5.53 3.67
N LYS A 826 4.67 -4.68 4.13
CA LYS A 826 4.06 -4.76 5.47
C LYS A 826 3.38 -6.13 5.69
N ILE A 827 2.78 -6.67 4.64
CA ILE A 827 2.11 -7.97 4.65
C ILE A 827 3.11 -9.13 4.65
N ALA A 828 4.23 -9.02 3.95
CA ALA A 828 5.28 -10.04 4.04
C ALA A 828 5.88 -10.11 5.46
N MET A 829 6.04 -8.95 6.11
CA MET A 829 6.45 -8.86 7.52
C MET A 829 5.39 -9.46 8.45
N ARG A 830 4.11 -9.11 8.27
CA ARG A 830 3.00 -9.64 9.06
C ARG A 830 2.74 -11.13 8.82
N ASP A 831 2.92 -11.64 7.59
CA ASP A 831 2.82 -13.07 7.27
C ASP A 831 4.01 -13.86 7.86
N LEU A 832 5.18 -13.23 7.99
CA LEU A 832 6.33 -13.79 8.72
C LEU A 832 6.09 -13.83 10.24
N GLU A 833 5.47 -12.79 10.79
CA GLU A 833 5.00 -12.75 12.18
C GLU A 833 3.93 -13.82 12.46
N ILE A 834 2.91 -13.92 11.58
CA ILE A 834 1.75 -14.81 11.74
C ILE A 834 2.09 -16.29 11.51
N ARG A 835 3.02 -16.62 10.60
CA ARG A 835 3.37 -18.03 10.31
C ARG A 835 4.46 -18.58 11.23
N GLY A 836 5.22 -17.72 11.89
CA GLY A 836 6.48 -18.09 12.53
C GLY A 836 7.57 -18.51 11.50
N SER A 837 8.81 -18.57 11.96
CA SER A 837 10.03 -18.75 11.13
C SER A 837 10.19 -20.14 10.44
N GLY A 838 9.20 -21.02 10.55
CA GLY A 838 9.32 -22.47 10.38
C GLY A 838 9.67 -23.05 9.02
N ASN A 839 9.61 -22.26 7.94
CA ASN A 839 9.95 -22.74 6.60
C ASN A 839 10.99 -21.89 5.86
N LEU A 840 11.57 -20.88 6.52
CA LEU A 840 12.30 -19.81 5.83
C LEU A 840 13.77 -20.11 5.53
N LEU A 841 14.40 -20.99 6.31
CA LEU A 841 15.87 -21.11 6.34
C LEU A 841 16.39 -22.57 6.35
N GLY A 842 15.52 -23.54 6.06
CA GLY A 842 15.84 -24.95 6.19
C GLY A 842 15.69 -25.45 7.63
N VAL A 843 15.52 -26.76 7.79
CA VAL A 843 15.10 -27.40 9.04
C VAL A 843 16.09 -27.16 10.19
N GLU A 844 17.38 -26.96 9.90
CA GLU A 844 18.41 -26.76 10.94
C GLU A 844 18.43 -25.34 11.53
N GLN A 845 17.99 -24.32 10.78
CA GLN A 845 18.11 -22.91 11.20
C GLN A 845 16.90 -22.41 12.00
N HIS A 846 15.74 -23.04 11.79
CA HIS A 846 14.49 -22.70 12.49
C HIS A 846 14.64 -22.79 14.01
N GLY A 847 15.34 -23.82 14.52
CA GLY A 847 15.59 -23.99 15.95
C GLY A 847 16.53 -22.94 16.56
N HIS A 848 17.27 -22.17 15.75
CA HIS A 848 18.09 -21.07 16.26
C HIS A 848 17.30 -19.78 16.44
N ILE A 849 16.35 -19.50 15.54
CA ILE A 849 15.47 -18.33 15.64
C ILE A 849 14.51 -18.48 16.83
N GLU A 850 13.91 -19.66 17.00
CA GLU A 850 13.06 -19.94 18.17
C GLU A 850 13.82 -19.80 19.49
N ALA A 851 15.12 -20.07 19.49
CA ALA A 851 15.91 -20.07 20.71
C ALA A 851 16.29 -18.67 21.20
N ILE A 852 16.44 -17.68 20.32
CA ILE A 852 16.90 -16.33 20.70
C ILE A 852 16.01 -15.17 20.21
N GLY A 853 14.97 -15.44 19.40
CA GLY A 853 14.16 -14.43 18.74
C GLY A 853 14.74 -13.98 17.40
N TYR A 854 13.85 -13.51 16.51
CA TYR A 854 14.20 -13.11 15.14
C TYR A 854 15.13 -11.89 15.09
N ASP A 855 14.80 -10.80 15.80
CA ASP A 855 15.57 -9.55 15.72
C ASP A 855 17.01 -9.71 16.23
N LEU A 856 17.20 -10.40 17.35
CA LEU A 856 18.53 -10.66 17.90
C LEU A 856 19.38 -11.55 16.97
N TYR A 857 18.74 -12.48 16.27
CA TYR A 857 19.39 -13.30 15.25
C TYR A 857 19.87 -12.45 14.06
N VAL A 858 19.04 -11.53 13.57
CA VAL A 858 19.39 -10.57 12.49
C VAL A 858 20.57 -9.69 12.93
N LYS A 859 20.55 -9.17 14.17
CA LYS A 859 21.63 -8.37 14.75
C LYS A 859 22.97 -9.10 14.69
N TYR A 860 23.02 -10.39 15.07
CA TYR A 860 24.26 -11.17 14.95
C TYR A 860 24.70 -11.43 13.53
N LEU A 861 23.77 -11.70 12.61
CA LEU A 861 24.15 -11.93 11.22
C LEU A 861 24.79 -10.66 10.62
N ASN A 862 24.18 -9.49 10.84
CA ASN A 862 24.72 -8.20 10.40
C ASN A 862 26.13 -7.93 10.97
N GLN A 863 26.31 -8.05 12.29
CA GLN A 863 27.62 -7.86 12.94
C GLN A 863 28.69 -8.82 12.40
N THR A 864 28.30 -10.06 12.15
CA THR A 864 29.19 -11.10 11.65
C THR A 864 29.62 -10.82 10.21
N VAL A 865 28.70 -10.41 9.34
CA VAL A 865 29.00 -10.04 7.95
C VAL A 865 29.94 -8.84 7.91
N LYS A 866 29.70 -7.79 8.70
CA LYS A 866 30.60 -6.62 8.81
C LYS A 866 32.01 -7.02 9.24
N ARG A 867 32.13 -7.83 10.29
CA ARG A 867 33.42 -8.35 10.79
C ARG A 867 34.16 -9.15 9.73
N LEU A 868 33.45 -10.02 8.99
CA LEU A 868 34.05 -10.83 7.93
C LEU A 868 34.46 -10.00 6.70
N ARG A 869 33.82 -8.84 6.46
CA ARG A 869 34.24 -7.84 5.45
C ARG A 869 35.47 -7.01 5.87
N GLY A 870 35.93 -7.15 7.11
CA GLY A 870 37.06 -6.38 7.64
C GLY A 870 36.69 -4.98 8.14
N GLU A 871 35.39 -4.70 8.32
CA GLU A 871 34.93 -3.46 8.96
C GLU A 871 35.12 -3.56 10.48
N GLU A 872 35.68 -2.53 11.12
CA GLU A 872 35.76 -2.44 12.57
C GLU A 872 34.35 -2.19 13.14
N VAL A 873 33.81 -3.20 13.81
CA VAL A 873 32.60 -3.04 14.61
C VAL A 873 33.05 -2.66 16.02
N GLU A 874 33.14 -1.36 16.30
CA GLU A 874 33.29 -0.89 17.68
C GLU A 874 31.99 -1.21 18.44
N GLU A 875 32.09 -1.99 19.53
CA GLU A 875 30.94 -2.25 20.40
C GLU A 875 30.70 -1.01 21.27
N PRO A 876 29.50 -0.38 21.22
CA PRO A 876 29.20 0.78 22.04
C PRO A 876 29.25 0.41 23.53
N VAL A 877 29.72 1.35 24.34
CA VAL A 877 29.77 1.18 25.79
C VAL A 877 28.36 1.35 26.35
N ASN A 878 27.84 0.35 27.06
CA ASN A 878 26.55 0.47 27.73
C ASN A 878 26.67 1.38 28.95
N THR A 879 26.43 2.68 28.76
CA THR A 879 26.42 3.66 29.85
C THR A 879 25.17 3.48 30.71
N THR A 880 25.34 3.43 32.04
CA THR A 880 24.22 3.49 32.98
C THR A 880 24.16 4.85 33.68
N ILE A 881 22.95 5.38 33.88
CA ILE A 881 22.72 6.68 34.51
C ILE A 881 21.83 6.49 35.73
N ASP A 882 22.33 6.89 36.90
CA ASP A 882 21.56 6.94 38.14
C ASP A 882 21.56 8.37 38.70
N LEU A 883 20.48 9.09 38.40
CA LEU A 883 20.23 10.48 38.82
C LEU A 883 18.95 10.56 39.65
N SER A 884 18.94 11.49 40.60
CA SER A 884 17.81 11.79 41.48
C SER A 884 16.83 12.78 40.83
N VAL A 885 16.23 12.37 39.72
CA VAL A 885 15.29 13.17 38.92
C VAL A 885 14.09 12.31 38.49
N ASP A 886 12.90 12.90 38.52
CA ASP A 886 11.67 12.25 38.05
C ASP A 886 11.69 12.16 36.52
N GLY A 887 11.39 10.97 36.00
CA GLY A 887 11.37 10.68 34.58
C GLY A 887 10.27 9.69 34.25
N TYR A 888 9.12 10.20 33.81
CA TYR A 888 7.96 9.42 33.39
C TYR A 888 7.06 10.25 32.46
N ILE A 889 6.23 9.57 31.66
CA ILE A 889 5.16 10.19 30.89
C ILE A 889 3.87 10.12 31.73
N MET A 890 3.25 11.26 32.01
CA MET A 890 2.00 11.34 32.78
C MET A 890 0.82 10.81 31.95
N GLU A 891 -0.17 10.19 32.60
CA GLU A 891 -1.37 9.66 31.93
C GLU A 891 -2.26 10.79 31.39
N GLU A 892 -2.21 11.97 32.01
CA GLU A 892 -2.89 13.18 31.52
C GLU A 892 -2.28 13.73 30.23
N TYR A 893 -0.99 13.46 29.96
CA TYR A 893 -0.31 13.92 28.76
C TYR A 893 -0.47 12.91 27.61
N ILE A 894 -0.23 11.63 27.87
CA ILE A 894 -0.46 10.54 26.92
C ILE A 894 -1.22 9.43 27.66
N GLY A 895 -2.54 9.38 27.45
CA GLY A 895 -3.43 8.40 28.07
C GLY A 895 -3.41 7.03 27.37
N ASP A 896 -3.13 7.00 26.07
CA ASP A 896 -3.04 5.75 25.31
C ASP A 896 -1.72 5.01 25.61
N GLN A 897 -1.82 3.77 26.10
CA GLN A 897 -0.65 2.99 26.51
C GLN A 897 0.25 2.62 25.32
N GLU A 898 -0.31 2.43 24.12
CA GLU A 898 0.46 2.05 22.94
C GLU A 898 1.31 3.24 22.46
N GLN A 899 0.71 4.42 22.33
CA GLN A 899 1.41 5.67 22.03
C GLN A 899 2.49 5.97 23.07
N LYS A 900 2.18 5.75 24.36
CA LYS A 900 3.14 5.94 25.46
C LYS A 900 4.40 5.07 25.26
N ILE A 901 4.22 3.80 24.91
CA ILE A 901 5.34 2.87 24.63
C ILE A 901 6.11 3.29 23.37
N GLN A 902 5.42 3.75 22.32
CA GLN A 902 6.08 4.25 21.11
C GLN A 902 6.98 5.44 21.41
N ILE A 903 6.49 6.43 22.16
CA ILE A 903 7.27 7.59 22.57
C ILE A 903 8.44 7.16 23.45
N TYR A 904 8.24 6.26 24.40
CA TYR A 904 9.34 5.72 25.20
C TYR A 904 10.44 5.07 24.36
N LYS A 905 10.08 4.28 23.33
CA LYS A 905 11.05 3.73 22.38
C LYS A 905 11.78 4.81 21.59
N LYS A 906 11.08 5.84 21.11
CA LYS A 906 11.69 6.99 20.40
C LYS A 906 12.66 7.73 21.30
N ILE A 907 12.30 7.99 22.56
CA ILE A 907 13.18 8.61 23.56
C ILE A 907 14.44 7.76 23.75
N ALA A 908 14.31 6.44 23.94
CA ALA A 908 15.47 5.55 24.10
C ALA A 908 16.37 5.47 22.86
N ALA A 909 15.85 5.82 21.68
CA ALA A 909 16.56 5.79 20.41
C ALA A 909 17.28 7.10 20.03
N ILE A 910 17.20 8.16 20.86
CA ILE A 910 17.88 9.44 20.60
C ILE A 910 19.40 9.24 20.55
N ASN A 911 20.02 9.55 19.41
CA ASN A 911 21.47 9.43 19.23
C ASN A 911 22.19 10.78 19.22
N ASP A 912 21.58 11.79 18.62
CA ASP A 912 22.18 13.12 18.48
C ASP A 912 21.19 14.25 18.84
N GLY A 913 21.64 15.48 18.60
CA GLY A 913 20.84 16.67 18.88
C GLY A 913 19.71 16.87 17.87
N ASP A 914 19.85 16.35 16.64
CA ASP A 914 18.84 16.46 15.60
C ASP A 914 17.68 15.51 15.92
N ASP A 915 17.96 14.25 16.31
CA ASP A 915 16.98 13.29 16.83
C ASP A 915 16.19 13.87 18.01
N TYR A 916 16.88 14.54 18.94
CA TYR A 916 16.27 15.17 20.10
C TYR A 916 15.30 16.28 19.69
N SER A 917 15.73 17.17 18.79
CA SER A 917 14.91 18.28 18.29
C SER A 917 13.72 17.77 17.48
N GLU A 918 13.89 16.78 16.61
CA GLU A 918 12.79 16.19 15.85
C GLU A 918 11.75 15.53 16.74
N LEU A 919 12.17 14.80 17.78
CA LEU A 919 11.23 14.19 18.72
C LEU A 919 10.53 15.26 19.57
N LEU A 920 11.22 16.34 19.95
CA LEU A 920 10.61 17.45 20.68
C LEU A 920 9.53 18.11 19.83
N ASP A 921 9.84 18.42 18.57
CA ASP A 921 8.90 19.03 17.63
C ASP A 921 7.70 18.11 17.39
N GLU A 922 7.93 16.79 17.28
CA GLU A 922 6.84 15.81 17.16
C GLU A 922 5.96 15.75 18.40
N LEU A 923 6.54 15.77 19.60
CA LEU A 923 5.78 15.73 20.85
C LEU A 923 4.93 16.98 21.01
N VAL A 924 5.50 18.15 20.70
CA VAL A 924 4.77 19.43 20.72
C VAL A 924 3.64 19.42 19.71
N ASP A 925 3.89 18.96 18.49
CA ASP A 925 2.88 18.96 17.43
C ASP A 925 1.73 17.98 17.70
N ARG A 926 2.01 16.82 18.33
CA ARG A 926 1.01 15.76 18.56
C ARG A 926 0.25 15.89 19.88
N PHE A 927 0.92 16.37 20.93
CA PHE A 927 0.40 16.32 22.31
C PHE A 927 0.43 17.68 23.01
N GLY A 928 0.99 18.72 22.38
CA GLY A 928 1.13 20.06 22.97
C GLY A 928 2.37 20.18 23.86
N ASP A 929 2.34 21.11 24.82
CA ASP A 929 3.50 21.44 25.65
C ASP A 929 4.07 20.24 26.42
N VAL A 930 5.36 19.98 26.25
CA VAL A 930 6.04 18.82 26.83
C VAL A 930 6.27 19.01 28.34
N PRO A 931 5.76 18.10 29.21
CA PRO A 931 5.99 18.17 30.65
C PRO A 931 7.47 18.01 31.02
N ARG A 932 7.86 18.58 32.17
CA ARG A 932 9.27 18.56 32.64
C ARG A 932 9.80 17.14 32.83
N GLU A 933 8.94 16.22 33.27
CA GLU A 933 9.25 14.82 33.52
C GLU A 933 9.57 14.06 32.22
N VAL A 934 8.90 14.42 31.11
CA VAL A 934 9.16 13.89 29.77
C VAL A 934 10.45 14.50 29.21
N GLN A 935 10.65 15.80 29.39
CA GLN A 935 11.89 16.47 29.01
C GLN A 935 13.11 15.89 29.73
N ASN A 936 12.98 15.57 31.03
CA ASN A 936 14.02 14.89 31.80
C ASN A 936 14.38 13.53 31.19
N LEU A 937 13.39 12.73 30.74
CA LEU A 937 13.65 11.45 30.07
C LEU A 937 14.43 11.62 28.77
N MET A 938 14.05 12.60 27.95
CA MET A 938 14.75 12.93 26.71
C MET A 938 16.19 13.34 26.99
N ASP A 939 16.41 14.20 27.99
CA ASP A 939 17.74 14.64 28.35
C ASP A 939 18.61 13.50 28.91
N ILE A 940 18.04 12.61 29.72
CA ILE A 940 18.75 11.42 30.22
C ILE A 940 19.21 10.54 29.06
N SER A 941 18.33 10.29 28.08
CA SER A 941 18.66 9.48 26.90
C SER A 941 19.76 10.11 26.05
N TYR A 942 19.65 11.42 25.78
CA TYR A 942 20.68 12.17 25.06
C TYR A 942 22.03 12.13 25.80
N ILE A 943 22.03 12.39 27.11
CA ILE A 943 23.24 12.34 27.95
C ILE A 943 23.86 10.94 27.91
N LYS A 944 23.04 9.88 28.01
CA LYS A 944 23.47 8.47 27.94
C LYS A 944 24.19 8.16 26.63
N ASN A 945 23.61 8.56 25.50
CA ASN A 945 24.21 8.31 24.20
C ASN A 945 25.56 9.04 24.04
N ARG A 946 25.60 10.33 24.38
CA ARG A 946 26.84 11.13 24.33
C ARG A 946 27.91 10.57 25.27
N ALA A 947 27.53 10.15 26.47
CA ALA A 947 28.42 9.49 27.43
C ALA A 947 28.99 8.17 26.90
N SER A 948 28.18 7.38 26.20
CA SER A 948 28.58 6.12 25.56
C SER A 948 29.66 6.35 24.49
N ILE A 949 29.50 7.37 23.64
CA ILE A 949 30.49 7.77 22.64
C ILE A 949 31.83 8.11 23.29
N TYR A 950 31.81 8.77 24.45
CA TYR A 950 33.03 9.12 25.21
C TYR A 950 33.51 8.01 26.14
N ARG A 951 32.97 6.79 25.99
CA ARG A 951 33.35 5.59 26.75
C ARG A 951 33.20 5.75 28.27
N VAL A 952 32.14 6.43 28.70
CA VAL A 952 31.71 6.49 30.11
C VAL A 952 30.83 5.27 30.41
N ASN A 953 31.18 4.47 31.41
CA ASN A 953 30.42 3.29 31.85
C ASN A 953 29.26 3.67 32.77
N ASN A 954 29.51 4.48 33.79
CA ASN A 954 28.51 4.80 34.81
C ASN A 954 28.49 6.30 35.10
N ILE A 955 27.29 6.84 35.30
CA ILE A 955 27.06 8.18 35.82
C ILE A 955 26.20 8.04 37.07
N VAL A 956 26.75 8.36 38.25
CA VAL A 956 26.07 8.20 39.53
C VAL A 956 26.02 9.52 40.27
N GLN A 957 24.83 9.92 40.71
CA GLN A 957 24.65 11.03 41.64
C GLN A 957 24.73 10.54 43.10
N VAL A 958 25.55 11.22 43.90
CA VAL A 958 25.59 11.08 45.36
C VAL A 958 25.57 12.48 45.97
N ASP A 959 24.46 12.83 46.62
CA ASP A 959 24.19 14.16 47.15
C ASP A 959 24.38 15.26 46.07
N ASP A 960 25.29 16.22 46.32
CA ASP A 960 25.64 17.32 45.43
C ASP A 960 26.82 16.98 44.47
N MET A 961 27.18 15.70 44.33
CA MET A 961 28.26 15.26 43.44
C MET A 961 27.79 14.24 42.40
N ILE A 962 28.26 14.42 41.17
CA ILE A 962 28.09 13.47 40.06
C ILE A 962 29.43 12.79 39.82
N THR A 963 29.44 11.46 39.76
CA THR A 963 30.62 10.65 39.44
C THR A 963 30.45 10.04 38.05
N LEU A 964 31.34 10.38 37.11
CA LEU A 964 31.44 9.73 35.80
C LEU A 964 32.58 8.71 35.82
N GLU A 965 32.28 7.43 35.69
CA GLU A 965 33.25 6.35 35.63
C GLU A 965 33.54 5.97 34.18
N PHE A 966 34.80 6.01 33.75
CA PHE A 966 35.21 5.69 32.39
C PHE A 966 35.55 4.21 32.22
N ALA A 967 35.36 3.69 31.01
CA ALA A 967 35.59 2.28 30.66
C ALA A 967 37.08 1.89 30.75
N SER A 968 37.99 2.80 30.46
CA SER A 968 39.43 2.56 30.53
C SER A 968 40.20 3.83 30.89
N MET A 969 41.42 3.65 31.39
CA MET A 969 42.31 4.76 31.75
C MET A 969 42.82 5.52 30.51
N GLU A 970 42.83 4.86 29.34
CA GLU A 970 43.22 5.45 28.05
C GLU A 970 42.24 6.53 27.58
N CYS A 971 41.00 6.52 28.07
CA CYS A 971 39.98 7.53 27.76
C CYS A 971 40.24 8.88 28.45
N ILE A 972 41.08 8.92 29.50
CA ILE A 972 41.38 10.14 30.26
C ILE A 972 42.78 10.63 29.88
N THR A 973 42.86 11.54 28.90
CA THR A 973 44.14 12.16 28.52
C THR A 973 44.54 13.28 29.50
N PRO A 974 45.85 13.52 29.71
CA PRO A 974 46.33 14.65 30.51
C PRO A 974 45.81 16.02 30.02
N ASP A 975 45.61 16.15 28.71
CA ASP A 975 45.11 17.37 28.08
C ASP A 975 43.62 17.60 28.39
N LEU A 976 42.80 16.53 28.40
CA LEU A 976 41.39 16.60 28.83
C LEU A 976 41.28 17.02 30.30
N ILE A 977 42.13 16.46 31.17
CA ILE A 977 42.19 16.85 32.59
C ILE A 977 42.52 18.35 32.71
N ASN A 978 43.49 18.83 31.95
CA ASN A 978 43.91 20.23 31.99
C ASN A 978 42.81 21.18 31.48
N TYR A 979 42.17 20.83 30.36
CA TYR A 979 41.05 21.56 29.77
C TYR A 979 39.89 21.72 30.78
N LEU A 980 39.44 20.60 31.36
CA LEU A 980 38.34 20.63 32.34
C LEU A 980 38.74 21.31 33.67
N SER A 981 40.01 21.18 34.09
CA SER A 981 40.51 21.83 35.30
C SER A 981 40.58 23.36 35.18
N MET A 982 40.88 23.88 33.98
CA MET A 982 40.85 25.33 33.72
C MET A 982 39.43 25.91 33.82
N GLU A 983 38.43 25.17 33.35
CA GLU A 983 37.05 25.64 33.27
C GLU A 983 36.28 25.45 34.59
N TYR A 984 36.41 24.29 35.23
CA TYR A 984 35.63 23.93 36.42
C TYR A 984 36.40 24.09 37.75
N GLY A 985 37.73 24.26 37.71
CA GLY A 985 38.57 24.54 38.87
C GLY A 985 38.37 23.54 40.01
N ARG A 986 38.09 24.04 41.22
CA ARG A 986 37.89 23.22 42.43
C ARG A 986 36.57 22.43 42.47
N LYS A 987 35.72 22.53 41.43
CA LYS A 987 34.45 21.79 41.36
C LYS A 987 34.62 20.39 40.77
N LEU A 988 35.75 20.10 40.12
CA LEU A 988 36.02 18.81 39.49
C LEU A 988 37.20 18.12 40.19
N TYR A 989 37.01 16.87 40.56
CA TYR A 989 38.02 16.01 41.19
C TYR A 989 38.28 14.78 40.33
N PHE A 990 39.52 14.31 40.34
CA PHE A 990 39.98 13.17 39.55
C PHE A 990 40.41 12.05 40.48
N ASP A 991 39.87 10.84 40.26
CA ASP A 991 40.29 9.63 40.96
C ASP A 991 40.71 8.58 39.93
N LEU A 992 41.98 8.17 40.00
CA LEU A 992 42.66 7.31 39.02
C LEU A 992 43.09 5.97 39.64
N SER A 993 42.59 5.63 40.82
CA SER A 993 43.15 4.57 41.66
C SER A 993 42.70 3.14 41.29
N ASN A 994 41.46 2.93 40.84
CA ASN A 994 40.94 1.61 40.42
C ASN A 994 39.95 1.67 39.24
N THR A 995 38.95 2.54 39.29
CA THR A 995 38.09 2.91 38.15
C THR A 995 38.32 4.39 37.84
N PRO A 996 38.80 4.74 36.63
CA PRO A 996 39.09 6.13 36.29
C PRO A 996 37.80 6.93 36.32
N CYS A 997 37.66 7.91 37.23
CA CYS A 997 36.44 8.69 37.36
C CYS A 997 36.63 10.19 37.56
N PHE A 998 35.67 10.95 37.05
CA PHE A 998 35.51 12.39 37.28
C PHE A 998 34.39 12.62 38.28
N LYS A 999 34.69 13.34 39.37
CA LYS A 999 33.69 13.75 40.37
C LYS A 999 33.43 15.24 40.24
N TYR A 1000 32.23 15.61 39.85
CA TYR A 1000 31.81 16.99 39.63
C TYR A 1000 30.81 17.43 40.70
N ARG A 1001 31.09 18.54 41.39
CA ARG A 1001 30.16 19.18 42.33
C ARG A 1001 29.30 20.21 41.60
N PHE A 1002 28.03 19.90 41.41
CA PHE A 1002 27.07 20.75 40.70
C PHE A 1002 26.37 21.75 41.64
N ARG A 1003 25.67 22.73 41.06
CA ARG A 1003 24.76 23.64 41.77
C ARG A 1003 23.53 23.90 40.89
N GLY A 1004 22.34 23.82 41.47
CA GLY A 1004 21.08 24.00 40.72
C GLY A 1004 20.63 22.70 40.07
N ASP A 1005 20.11 22.78 38.84
CA ASP A 1005 19.56 21.63 38.11
C ASP A 1005 20.63 20.61 37.69
N VAL A 1006 20.43 19.34 38.05
CA VAL A 1006 21.42 18.25 37.86
C VAL A 1006 21.61 17.96 36.37
N ILE A 1007 20.50 17.84 35.64
CA ILE A 1007 20.49 17.46 34.22
C ILE A 1007 21.20 18.52 33.38
N SER A 1008 20.81 19.80 33.51
CA SER A 1008 21.44 20.89 32.77
C SER A 1008 22.95 20.96 32.99
N ASN A 1009 23.39 20.79 34.24
CA ASN A 1009 24.82 20.79 34.58
C ASN A 1009 25.57 19.60 33.96
N LEU A 1010 24.96 18.41 33.98
CA LEU A 1010 25.54 17.19 33.41
C LEU A 1010 25.63 17.27 31.88
N LYS A 1011 24.57 17.75 31.22
CA LYS A 1011 24.52 17.96 29.77
C LYS A 1011 25.67 18.85 29.31
N ILE A 1012 25.86 20.00 29.96
CA ILE A 1012 26.97 20.92 29.67
C ILE A 1012 28.32 20.23 29.87
N LEU A 1013 28.50 19.48 30.96
CA LEU A 1013 29.77 18.78 31.22
C LEU A 1013 30.09 17.74 30.14
N ILE A 1014 29.11 16.94 29.71
CA ILE A 1014 29.28 15.93 28.66
C ILE A 1014 29.54 16.59 27.29
N GLU A 1015 28.83 17.66 26.95
CA GLU A 1015 29.08 18.42 25.72
C GLU A 1015 30.49 19.02 25.68
N ARG A 1016 31.01 19.46 26.82
CA ARG A 1016 32.39 19.97 26.94
C ARG A 1016 33.44 18.88 26.77
N ILE A 1017 33.23 17.70 27.36
CA ILE A 1017 34.07 16.52 27.12
C ILE A 1017 34.06 16.20 25.62
N GLY A 1018 32.88 16.25 25.00
CA GLY A 1018 32.71 16.07 23.57
C GLY A 1018 33.47 17.05 22.71
N ALA A 1019 33.32 18.35 22.97
CA ALA A 1019 33.99 19.40 22.21
C ALA A 1019 35.53 19.26 22.24
N PHE A 1020 36.08 18.75 23.34
CA PHE A 1020 37.50 18.42 23.42
C PHE A 1020 37.86 17.22 22.55
N CYS A 1021 37.11 16.11 22.67
CA CYS A 1021 37.33 14.90 21.87
C CYS A 1021 37.21 15.15 20.35
N SER A 1022 36.26 16.00 19.93
CA SER A 1022 36.08 16.39 18.52
C SER A 1022 37.27 17.20 18.00
N LYS A 1023 37.76 18.19 18.77
CA LYS A 1023 38.94 18.98 18.37
C LYS A 1023 40.21 18.14 18.29
N ALA A 1024 40.40 17.19 19.21
CA ALA A 1024 41.53 16.28 19.19
C ALA A 1024 41.50 15.24 18.06
N ALA A 1025 40.36 15.07 17.39
CA ALA A 1025 40.21 14.19 16.22
C ALA A 1025 40.36 14.92 14.88
N GLU A 1026 40.22 16.26 14.86
CA GLU A 1026 40.48 17.11 13.69
C GLU A 1026 41.96 17.53 13.57
N GLU A 1027 42.72 17.50 14.68
CA GLU A 1027 44.20 17.65 14.74
C GLU A 1027 44.91 16.31 14.52
#